data_AF-A0A2N1NZ30-F1
#
_entry.id   AF-A0A2N1NZ30-F1
#
_cell.length_a   1.000
_cell.length_b   1.000
_cell.length_c   1.000
_cell.angle_alpha   90.00
_cell.angle_beta   90.00
_cell.angle_gamma   90.00
#
_symmetry.space_group_name_H-M   'P 1'
#
loop_
_entity.id
_entity.type
_entity.pdbx_description
1 polymer ?
#
loop_
_entity_poly.entity_id
_entity_poly.type
_entity_poly.pdbx_seq_one_letter_code
_entity_poly.pdbx_strand_id
1 'polypeptide(L)'
;MLLQWRRNRKEFRKSLLLVSKSTENGNEIAMYYLARCYKNGKGTEKNLEKSFYWYQIAAENGVKKAMNNLAICCYNGEGTEKNLEKAFYWYQKAAEKDYVNAMINLARCYYNGEGTEKDLEKAFHWFQKAAENGDEGAMNSLASNYYNGEGTEKDLEKAFHWFQKAAENGVKEAMFNLANRYYNGEGTEKNLEKAFYWYQKAAEKDYINAMINLAICYRNGEGTEKNLEKAFHWCQKAAENGDEGAMNSLAMHYENGEETEKDFEKAFYWHQKAAEHGDEEAMFYLAICYKNGEGTEKDLEKSFYWYQKAAEKDYINAMIDLAICYYNGEGTEKNLEKAFHWYQKAAEHGDEEAMFNLASNYYNGEGTEMNLEKSFHWFQKAAENGGKEAMFNLANRYYNGEGTEKDLEKAFYWYQEAVEDNHFKAMNSLAICYENGEGTEKNLEKAFYWYQKAAENGIKLSQYNSGLCYENGNGVKKDEVKAYELYKKSAEQLFSDDALNKLSQRFISKINIPTVRTTINSINNKQQIIQQLRLNHGLLLDEYSIQPSKQAVFMEDGELDLNLCNRQPIIYDLSIDKDNYKNILQTSDICINFPIAEITYKGDVSKSFSKCVDNDAILNKLYGHFFARKVLVGSKLLIKNLKLATQTQVDILKFYLLCTYSSAKYSTEISFNNSFALNLLPKIVTLDGDELNTHEKLAKWMSSLYQEGEKSIFILSYENLIPISQLKKFITEKQPGVIDLKEKLSLVEWVGDVVDNNLASWTRKFHLFQGLIFNNYEMEISKKPSIDFIKIPKVNTSNKSYLKIIKPSTKLEVCLISNDILSLKNLSSFLFTKRNDTMSYEEYYHILIKCEQYEILLSKDNVRPTKEFEHVIEEALNSMMPLKALQNIFNEYGHLFPQRIILGRSLKNILPTLSSSAFETIVSGSESFKLHLDKLNISHFLTPKGKIIKKNDLLNWIQNPNNLEAIEFDDIILIYKILKEKQQKKIDDILQSNYRILMTGVTDLRDLDNNDVDYYKRINIEPSLEDENYKVFGSIISKDNSILEEIYVNFGLYDVNGFFASIKKLEETSVNIKECCILWMIVEKPSELLIFSPSNREFQVERVKESIILQLDKLNYCIKTSFPLSQGYTIFVHAYYPSNNHEPDNTIKLVKWSYNYVTFQIIKSTYGKSNNTNNNFSEDIRKAIKLDLHICFLCSEYRSLKIDNKDLLYSFFHNGAVSRKI
;
A
#
# COMPACT_ATOMS: atom_id res chain seq x y z
N MET A 1 -5.92 53.49 21.54
CA MET A 1 -7.35 53.14 21.74
C MET A 1 -7.97 53.69 23.04
N LEU A 2 -7.46 53.39 24.24
CA LEU A 2 -8.08 53.82 25.53
C LEU A 2 -8.19 55.35 25.71
N LEU A 3 -7.21 56.13 25.24
CA LEU A 3 -7.25 57.60 25.25
C LEU A 3 -8.28 58.16 24.26
N GLN A 4 -8.43 57.54 23.09
CA GLN A 4 -9.40 57.91 22.06
C GLN A 4 -10.83 57.52 22.50
N TRP A 5 -10.98 56.40 23.19
CA TRP A 5 -12.23 55.98 23.85
C TRP A 5 -12.64 56.96 24.97
N ARG A 6 -11.70 57.41 25.81
CA ARG A 6 -11.96 58.43 26.84
C ARG A 6 -12.28 59.81 26.24
N ARG A 7 -11.64 60.20 25.13
CA ARG A 7 -11.93 61.45 24.39
C ARG A 7 -13.35 61.42 23.81
N ASN A 8 -13.68 60.35 23.08
CA ASN A 8 -15.01 60.13 22.50
C ASN A 8 -16.10 60.11 23.58
N ARG A 9 -15.87 59.43 24.72
CA ARG A 9 -16.85 59.37 25.83
C ARG A 9 -17.14 60.75 26.43
N LYS A 10 -16.14 61.65 26.47
CA LYS A 10 -16.30 63.02 26.99
C LYS A 10 -17.07 63.90 25.99
N GLU A 11 -16.86 63.72 24.70
CA GLU A 11 -17.60 64.41 23.63
C GLU A 11 -19.06 63.92 23.52
N PHE A 12 -19.31 62.62 23.65
CA PHE A 12 -20.66 62.07 23.70
C PHE A 12 -21.45 62.56 24.93
N ARG A 13 -20.81 62.71 26.10
CA ARG A 13 -21.46 63.28 27.29
C ARG A 13 -21.81 64.76 27.12
N LYS A 14 -20.94 65.56 26.49
CA LYS A 14 -21.25 66.97 26.16
C LYS A 14 -22.41 67.06 25.16
N SER A 15 -22.40 66.21 24.14
CA SER A 15 -23.46 66.13 23.12
C SER A 15 -24.80 65.70 23.75
N LEU A 16 -24.77 64.73 24.67
CA LEU A 16 -25.95 64.31 25.43
C LEU A 16 -26.50 65.42 26.31
N LEU A 17 -25.64 66.22 26.95
CA LEU A 17 -26.07 67.36 27.76
C LEU A 17 -26.78 68.42 26.91
N LEU A 18 -26.26 68.71 25.71
CA LEU A 18 -26.86 69.62 24.73
C LEU A 18 -28.20 69.09 24.21
N VAL A 19 -28.26 67.80 23.85
CA VAL A 19 -29.50 67.14 23.43
C VAL A 19 -30.52 67.17 24.56
N SER A 20 -30.16 66.80 25.79
CA SER A 20 -31.05 66.80 26.96
C SER A 20 -31.61 68.19 27.26
N LYS A 21 -30.76 69.23 27.25
CA LYS A 21 -31.19 70.62 27.43
C LYS A 21 -32.11 71.11 26.31
N SER A 22 -31.88 70.67 25.07
CA SER A 22 -32.79 70.95 23.95
C SER A 22 -34.11 70.19 24.07
N THR A 23 -34.09 69.02 24.71
CA THR A 23 -35.27 68.20 25.00
C THR A 23 -36.14 68.87 26.06
N GLU A 24 -35.53 69.43 27.12
CA GLU A 24 -36.19 70.24 28.15
C GLU A 24 -36.85 71.50 27.58
N ASN A 25 -36.30 72.04 26.48
CA ASN A 25 -36.89 73.17 25.75
C ASN A 25 -37.99 72.75 24.75
N GLY A 26 -38.45 71.49 24.76
CA GLY A 26 -39.53 71.00 23.91
C GLY A 26 -39.13 70.64 22.47
N ASN A 27 -37.83 70.50 22.16
CA ASN A 27 -37.41 70.16 20.80
C ASN A 27 -37.66 68.67 20.47
N GLU A 28 -38.58 68.43 19.54
CA GLU A 28 -39.06 67.11 19.13
C GLU A 28 -37.96 66.24 18.47
N ILE A 29 -37.04 66.85 17.72
CA ILE A 29 -35.91 66.14 17.10
C ILE A 29 -34.87 65.75 18.15
N ALA A 30 -34.67 66.60 19.17
CA ALA A 30 -33.79 66.30 20.29
C ALA A 30 -34.31 65.10 21.11
N MET A 31 -35.63 64.99 21.30
CA MET A 31 -36.27 63.83 21.95
C MET A 31 -35.95 62.51 21.22
N TYR A 32 -36.04 62.50 19.89
CA TYR A 32 -35.67 61.33 19.07
C TYR A 32 -34.19 60.93 19.23
N TYR A 33 -33.27 61.91 19.20
CA TYR A 33 -31.85 61.60 19.37
C TYR A 33 -31.51 61.16 20.80
N LEU A 34 -32.20 61.72 21.80
CA LEU A 34 -32.08 61.29 23.20
C LEU A 34 -32.52 59.83 23.37
N ALA A 35 -33.64 59.44 22.76
CA ALA A 35 -34.12 58.07 22.74
C ALA A 35 -33.08 57.10 22.13
N ARG A 36 -32.43 57.50 21.02
CA ARG A 36 -31.38 56.71 20.35
C ARG A 36 -30.09 56.61 21.18
N CYS A 37 -29.77 57.64 21.96
CA CYS A 37 -28.66 57.61 22.92
C CYS A 37 -28.92 56.60 24.04
N TYR A 38 -30.13 56.58 24.60
CA TYR A 38 -30.55 55.58 25.60
C TYR A 38 -30.61 54.16 25.02
N LYS A 39 -31.09 53.99 23.78
CA LYS A 39 -31.12 52.67 23.09
C LYS A 39 -29.73 52.05 22.95
N ASN A 40 -28.75 52.86 22.55
CA ASN A 40 -27.42 52.41 22.18
C ASN A 40 -26.37 52.60 23.28
N GLY A 41 -26.72 53.17 24.43
CA GLY A 41 -25.76 53.53 25.50
C GLY A 41 -24.70 54.54 25.06
N LYS A 42 -25.01 55.43 24.10
CA LYS A 42 -24.06 56.43 23.59
C LYS A 42 -24.13 57.69 24.47
N GLY A 43 -23.10 57.90 25.29
CA GLY A 43 -23.01 59.05 26.22
C GLY A 43 -23.77 58.88 27.54
N THR A 44 -24.62 57.86 27.66
CA THR A 44 -25.39 57.44 28.85
C THR A 44 -25.36 55.91 28.98
N GLU A 45 -25.83 55.36 30.09
CA GLU A 45 -26.08 53.91 30.19
C GLU A 45 -27.26 53.50 29.30
N LYS A 46 -27.17 52.28 28.74
CA LYS A 46 -28.24 51.70 27.93
C LYS A 46 -29.49 51.54 28.80
N ASN A 47 -30.60 52.14 28.38
CA ASN A 47 -31.87 52.06 29.10
C ASN A 47 -33.02 52.01 28.07
N LEU A 48 -33.60 50.83 27.88
CA LEU A 48 -34.62 50.60 26.86
C LEU A 48 -35.95 51.24 27.24
N GLU A 49 -36.32 51.29 28.52
CA GLU A 49 -37.56 51.94 28.99
C GLU A 49 -37.52 53.46 28.75
N LYS A 50 -36.40 54.11 29.09
CA LYS A 50 -36.20 55.54 28.78
C LYS A 50 -36.14 55.79 27.28
N SER A 51 -35.55 54.87 26.52
CA SER A 51 -35.55 54.95 25.07
C SER A 51 -36.98 54.90 24.51
N PHE A 52 -37.77 53.93 24.96
CA PHE A 52 -39.17 53.77 24.61
C PHE A 52 -39.97 55.03 24.96
N TYR A 53 -39.83 55.53 26.19
CA TYR A 53 -40.49 56.74 26.65
C TYR A 53 -40.20 57.94 25.74
N TRP A 54 -38.92 58.21 25.44
CA TRP A 54 -38.57 59.35 24.59
C TRP A 54 -38.96 59.14 23.12
N TYR A 55 -38.96 57.90 22.60
CA TYR A 55 -39.54 57.60 21.30
C TYR A 55 -41.04 57.83 21.27
N GLN A 56 -41.75 57.50 22.36
CA GLN A 56 -43.19 57.73 22.48
C GLN A 56 -43.53 59.21 22.43
N ILE A 57 -42.88 60.03 23.27
CA ILE A 57 -43.12 61.47 23.27
C ILE A 57 -42.78 62.10 21.90
N ALA A 58 -41.65 61.71 21.29
CA ALA A 58 -41.29 62.22 19.97
C ALA A 58 -42.27 61.77 18.86
N ALA A 59 -42.81 60.55 18.96
CA ALA A 59 -43.79 60.01 18.01
C ALA A 59 -45.15 60.71 18.15
N GLU A 60 -45.60 60.97 19.39
CA GLU A 60 -46.82 61.72 19.68
C GLU A 60 -46.75 63.15 19.13
N ASN A 61 -45.56 63.78 19.15
CA ASN A 61 -45.30 65.07 18.53
C ASN A 61 -45.11 65.01 17.00
N GLY A 62 -45.33 63.86 16.37
CA GLY A 62 -45.38 63.79 14.91
C GLY A 62 -44.06 63.40 14.21
N VAL A 63 -42.98 63.12 14.94
CA VAL A 63 -41.67 62.80 14.36
C VAL A 63 -41.70 61.41 13.71
N LYS A 64 -41.70 61.36 12.37
CA LYS A 64 -41.82 60.10 11.60
C LYS A 64 -40.77 59.03 11.94
N LYS A 65 -39.52 59.44 12.19
CA LYS A 65 -38.44 58.53 12.61
C LYS A 65 -38.70 57.94 14.00
N ALA A 66 -39.31 58.70 14.90
CA ALA A 66 -39.65 58.23 16.24
C ALA A 66 -40.84 57.27 16.20
N MET A 67 -41.87 57.56 15.41
CA MET A 67 -43.02 56.66 15.18
C MET A 67 -42.57 55.27 14.72
N ASN A 68 -41.70 55.18 13.71
CA ASN A 68 -41.18 53.88 13.25
C ASN A 68 -40.34 53.16 14.31
N ASN A 69 -39.49 53.87 15.05
CA ASN A 69 -38.67 53.23 16.09
C ASN A 69 -39.50 52.80 17.30
N LEU A 70 -40.55 53.55 17.63
CA LEU A 70 -41.54 53.18 18.64
C LEU A 70 -42.30 51.91 18.22
N ALA A 71 -42.68 51.82 16.94
CA ALA A 71 -43.28 50.63 16.36
C ALA A 71 -42.34 49.41 16.47
N ILE A 72 -41.06 49.57 16.12
CA ILE A 72 -40.04 48.51 16.31
C ILE A 72 -39.93 48.10 17.78
N CYS A 73 -39.93 49.05 18.70
CA CYS A 73 -39.90 48.74 20.13
C CYS A 73 -41.14 47.94 20.58
N CYS A 74 -42.35 48.30 20.11
CA CYS A 74 -43.57 47.54 20.39
C CYS A 74 -43.54 46.16 19.73
N TYR A 75 -42.99 46.03 18.51
CA TYR A 75 -42.89 44.79 17.77
C TYR A 75 -41.94 43.77 18.43
N ASN A 76 -40.80 44.25 18.94
CA ASN A 76 -39.78 43.43 19.60
C ASN A 76 -39.98 43.29 21.12
N GLY A 77 -40.82 44.11 21.75
CA GLY A 77 -40.88 44.23 23.22
C GLY A 77 -39.65 44.92 23.82
N GLU A 78 -39.03 45.88 23.12
CA GLU A 78 -37.87 46.61 23.61
C GLU A 78 -38.30 47.78 24.51
N GLY A 79 -38.13 47.65 25.83
CA GLY A 79 -38.48 48.69 26.79
C GLY A 79 -40.00 48.84 27.04
N THR A 80 -40.78 47.90 26.54
CA THR A 80 -42.22 47.73 26.73
C THR A 80 -42.60 46.26 26.50
N GLU A 81 -43.83 45.85 26.79
CA GLU A 81 -44.30 44.52 26.41
C GLU A 81 -44.55 44.43 24.89
N LYS A 82 -44.29 43.25 24.31
CA LYS A 82 -44.54 43.01 22.87
C LYS A 82 -46.01 43.23 22.55
N ASN A 83 -46.30 44.14 21.64
CA ASN A 83 -47.66 44.47 21.21
C ASN A 83 -47.66 44.76 19.70
N LEU A 84 -48.14 43.78 18.92
CA LEU A 84 -48.15 43.84 17.45
C LEU A 84 -49.18 44.83 16.91
N GLU A 85 -50.35 44.97 17.54
CA GLU A 85 -51.38 45.95 17.13
C GLU A 85 -50.87 47.39 17.29
N LYS A 86 -50.18 47.68 18.40
CA LYS A 86 -49.56 48.98 18.65
C LYS A 86 -48.39 49.24 17.70
N ALA A 87 -47.61 48.21 17.36
CA ALA A 87 -46.57 48.30 16.34
C ALA A 87 -47.17 48.65 14.97
N PHE A 88 -48.20 47.91 14.55
CA PHE A 88 -48.95 48.15 13.32
C PHE A 88 -49.49 49.58 13.26
N TYR A 89 -50.16 50.04 14.33
CA TYR A 89 -50.69 51.41 14.42
C TYR A 89 -49.61 52.48 14.17
N TRP A 90 -48.45 52.35 14.81
CA TRP A 90 -47.36 53.33 14.65
C TRP A 90 -46.63 53.21 13.31
N TYR A 91 -46.50 52.00 12.74
CA TYR A 91 -46.03 51.83 11.36
C TYR A 91 -46.99 52.51 10.38
N GLN A 92 -48.30 52.33 10.55
CA GLN A 92 -49.31 52.98 9.73
C GLN A 92 -49.21 54.51 9.81
N LYS A 93 -49.15 55.09 11.01
CA LYS A 93 -49.02 56.54 11.20
C LYS A 93 -47.75 57.11 10.59
N ALA A 94 -46.64 56.38 10.65
CA ALA A 94 -45.39 56.79 10.02
C ALA A 94 -45.44 56.67 8.48
N ALA A 95 -46.05 55.59 7.96
CA ALA A 95 -46.23 55.36 6.53
C ALA A 95 -47.17 56.38 5.87
N GLU A 96 -48.23 56.78 6.57
CA GLU A 96 -49.14 57.88 6.17
C GLU A 96 -48.41 59.23 6.02
N LYS A 97 -47.26 59.41 6.69
CA LYS A 97 -46.37 60.58 6.58
C LYS A 97 -45.20 60.39 5.60
N ASP A 98 -45.37 59.48 4.64
CA ASP A 98 -44.39 59.13 3.62
C ASP A 98 -43.01 58.73 4.18
N TYR A 99 -43.02 57.96 5.29
CA TYR A 99 -41.80 57.36 5.82
C TYR A 99 -41.57 55.96 5.26
N VAL A 100 -40.66 55.87 4.30
CA VAL A 100 -40.32 54.66 3.53
C VAL A 100 -40.13 53.41 4.39
N ASN A 101 -39.27 53.46 5.43
CA ASN A 101 -39.05 52.29 6.30
C ASN A 101 -40.33 51.79 6.99
N ALA A 102 -41.25 52.71 7.33
CA ALA A 102 -42.52 52.32 7.91
C ALA A 102 -43.49 51.75 6.87
N MET A 103 -43.44 52.21 5.60
CA MET A 103 -44.21 51.59 4.51
C MET A 103 -43.80 50.12 4.32
N ILE A 104 -42.51 49.81 4.35
CA ILE A 104 -41.98 48.44 4.22
C ILE A 104 -42.44 47.58 5.40
N ASN A 105 -42.31 48.08 6.63
CA ASN A 105 -42.72 47.34 7.81
C ASN A 105 -44.25 47.15 7.85
N LEU A 106 -45.02 48.15 7.43
CA LEU A 106 -46.47 48.05 7.29
C LEU A 106 -46.87 47.02 6.22
N ALA A 107 -46.17 47.02 5.08
CA ALA A 107 -46.38 46.02 4.04
C ALA A 107 -46.11 44.60 4.55
N ARG A 108 -45.05 44.40 5.33
CA ARG A 108 -44.76 43.11 6.00
C ARG A 108 -45.83 42.72 7.01
N CYS A 109 -46.35 43.68 7.78
CA CYS A 109 -47.45 43.41 8.72
C CYS A 109 -48.68 42.89 7.97
N TYR A 110 -49.07 43.52 6.85
CA TYR A 110 -50.16 43.04 6.01
C TYR A 110 -49.84 41.70 5.32
N TYR A 111 -48.59 41.47 4.90
CA TYR A 111 -48.16 40.23 4.26
C TYR A 111 -48.22 39.02 5.20
N ASN A 112 -47.79 39.20 6.45
CA ASN A 112 -47.75 38.15 7.48
C ASN A 112 -49.03 38.06 8.32
N GLY A 113 -49.89 39.08 8.31
CA GLY A 113 -51.01 39.20 9.25
C GLY A 113 -50.56 39.52 10.68
N GLU A 114 -49.53 40.36 10.83
CA GLU A 114 -48.97 40.73 12.14
C GLU A 114 -49.62 42.04 12.65
N GLY A 115 -50.37 41.95 13.75
CA GLY A 115 -51.06 43.12 14.33
C GLY A 115 -52.25 43.63 13.49
N THR A 116 -52.59 42.94 12.41
CA THR A 116 -53.73 43.15 11.51
C THR A 116 -54.06 41.83 10.81
N GLU A 117 -55.20 41.74 10.12
CA GLU A 117 -55.47 40.61 9.22
C GLU A 117 -54.53 40.61 8.01
N LYS A 118 -54.18 39.42 7.52
CA LYS A 118 -53.36 39.23 6.32
C LYS A 118 -54.09 39.77 5.09
N ASP A 119 -53.45 40.67 4.37
CA ASP A 119 -54.01 41.36 3.21
C ASP A 119 -52.89 41.60 2.17
N LEU A 120 -52.80 40.70 1.19
CA LEU A 120 -51.73 40.74 0.19
C LEU A 120 -51.86 41.94 -0.76
N GLU A 121 -53.07 42.41 -1.06
CA GLU A 121 -53.29 43.59 -1.91
C GLU A 121 -52.78 44.86 -1.23
N LYS A 122 -53.07 45.04 0.07
CA LYS A 122 -52.51 46.16 0.85
C LYS A 122 -51.00 46.03 1.01
N ALA A 123 -50.49 44.81 1.24
CA ALA A 123 -49.05 44.58 1.29
C ALA A 123 -48.37 45.02 -0.01
N PHE A 124 -48.92 44.58 -1.15
CA PHE A 124 -48.48 44.97 -2.49
C PHE A 124 -48.51 46.48 -2.68
N HIS A 125 -49.62 47.14 -2.33
CA HIS A 125 -49.77 48.59 -2.43
C HIS A 125 -48.67 49.35 -1.66
N TRP A 126 -48.38 48.95 -0.43
CA TRP A 126 -47.36 49.61 0.39
C TRP A 126 -45.92 49.30 -0.07
N PHE A 127 -45.64 48.08 -0.54
CA PHE A 127 -44.37 47.77 -1.19
C PHE A 127 -44.17 48.59 -2.46
N GLN A 128 -45.22 48.73 -3.28
CA GLN A 128 -45.18 49.55 -4.49
C GLN A 128 -44.88 51.02 -4.15
N LYS A 129 -45.60 51.60 -3.20
CA LYS A 129 -45.38 52.98 -2.78
C LYS A 129 -43.98 53.21 -2.21
N ALA A 130 -43.42 52.23 -1.49
CA ALA A 130 -42.03 52.28 -1.01
C ALA A 130 -41.00 52.18 -2.14
N ALA A 131 -41.23 51.31 -3.12
CA ALA A 131 -40.37 51.14 -4.29
C ALA A 131 -40.37 52.38 -5.20
N GLU A 132 -41.54 53.01 -5.39
CA GLU A 132 -41.69 54.27 -6.13
C GLU A 132 -40.95 55.43 -5.47
N ASN A 133 -40.83 55.41 -4.13
CA ASN A 133 -40.02 56.36 -3.36
C ASN A 133 -38.50 56.04 -3.37
N GLY A 134 -38.06 55.07 -4.19
CA GLY A 134 -36.65 54.76 -4.40
C GLY A 134 -36.06 53.74 -3.44
N ASP A 135 -36.87 53.03 -2.64
CA ASP A 135 -36.34 52.02 -1.73
C ASP A 135 -35.95 50.72 -2.45
N GLU A 136 -34.67 50.37 -2.35
CA GLU A 136 -34.09 49.25 -3.08
C GLU A 136 -34.61 47.89 -2.58
N GLY A 137 -34.87 47.74 -1.28
CA GLY A 137 -35.41 46.50 -0.69
C GLY A 137 -36.89 46.30 -1.03
N ALA A 138 -37.66 47.39 -1.09
CA ALA A 138 -39.04 47.38 -1.56
C ALA A 138 -39.13 47.04 -3.05
N MET A 139 -38.20 47.51 -3.90
CA MET A 139 -38.15 47.13 -5.32
C MET A 139 -37.98 45.61 -5.50
N ASN A 140 -37.09 44.97 -4.73
CA ASN A 140 -36.94 43.51 -4.76
C ASN A 140 -38.20 42.78 -4.28
N SER A 141 -38.83 43.28 -3.20
CA SER A 141 -40.06 42.68 -2.67
C SER A 141 -41.24 42.82 -3.66
N LEU A 142 -41.34 43.98 -4.32
CA LEU A 142 -42.33 44.24 -5.36
C LEU A 142 -42.12 43.33 -6.58
N ALA A 143 -40.87 43.12 -6.99
CA ALA A 143 -40.52 42.19 -8.07
C ALA A 143 -40.95 40.75 -7.74
N SER A 144 -40.69 40.28 -6.52
CA SER A 144 -41.15 38.97 -6.05
C SER A 144 -42.68 38.85 -6.04
N ASN A 145 -43.39 39.90 -5.63
CA ASN A 145 -44.85 39.90 -5.65
C ASN A 145 -45.40 39.76 -7.08
N TYR A 146 -44.85 40.49 -8.05
CA TYR A 146 -45.21 40.32 -9.46
C TYR A 146 -44.83 38.94 -9.99
N TYR A 147 -43.70 38.38 -9.55
CA TYR A 147 -43.24 37.06 -9.98
C TYR A 147 -44.15 35.92 -9.50
N ASN A 148 -44.61 36.00 -8.25
CA ASN A 148 -45.48 34.98 -7.64
C ASN A 148 -46.97 35.25 -7.89
N GLY A 149 -47.36 36.47 -8.28
CA GLY A 149 -48.77 36.88 -8.32
C GLY A 149 -49.36 37.10 -6.92
N GLU A 150 -48.55 37.63 -6.00
CA GLU A 150 -48.95 37.87 -4.60
C GLU A 150 -49.49 39.30 -4.45
N GLY A 151 -50.79 39.42 -4.18
CA GLY A 151 -51.46 40.73 -4.04
C GLY A 151 -51.67 41.48 -5.36
N THR A 152 -51.32 40.86 -6.49
CA THR A 152 -51.50 41.35 -7.86
C THR A 152 -51.51 40.16 -8.83
N GLU A 153 -51.83 40.38 -10.09
CA GLU A 153 -51.67 39.35 -11.13
C GLU A 153 -50.18 39.07 -11.40
N LYS A 154 -49.85 37.80 -11.66
CA LYS A 154 -48.50 37.38 -12.01
C LYS A 154 -48.06 38.04 -13.32
N ASP A 155 -46.96 38.78 -13.28
CA ASP A 155 -46.41 39.53 -14.42
C ASP A 155 -44.88 39.40 -14.42
N LEU A 156 -44.37 38.50 -15.26
CA LEU A 156 -42.95 38.19 -15.33
C LEU A 156 -42.11 39.34 -15.91
N GLU A 157 -42.67 40.14 -16.83
CA GLU A 157 -41.97 41.28 -17.42
C GLU A 157 -41.79 42.41 -16.41
N LYS A 158 -42.85 42.72 -15.63
CA LYS A 158 -42.73 43.69 -14.54
C LYS A 158 -41.83 43.17 -13.42
N ALA A 159 -41.91 41.90 -13.08
CA ALA A 159 -40.99 41.29 -12.12
C ALA A 159 -39.54 41.47 -12.57
N PHE A 160 -39.24 41.14 -13.84
CA PHE A 160 -37.92 41.33 -14.42
C PHE A 160 -37.46 42.81 -14.36
N HIS A 161 -38.33 43.75 -14.76
CA HIS A 161 -38.03 45.17 -14.71
C HIS A 161 -37.65 45.66 -13.30
N TRP A 162 -38.41 45.26 -12.28
CA TRP A 162 -38.14 45.66 -10.90
C TRP A 162 -36.93 44.94 -10.29
N PHE A 163 -36.71 43.66 -10.60
CA PHE A 163 -35.46 42.98 -10.23
C PHE A 163 -34.25 43.65 -10.86
N GLN A 164 -34.33 44.04 -12.14
CA GLN A 164 -33.28 44.77 -12.83
C GLN A 164 -32.95 46.09 -12.14
N LYS A 165 -33.98 46.90 -11.86
CA LYS A 165 -33.80 48.20 -11.20
C LYS A 165 -33.20 48.06 -9.79
N ALA A 166 -33.62 47.05 -9.02
CA ALA A 166 -33.05 46.77 -7.71
C ALA A 166 -31.59 46.26 -7.78
N ALA A 167 -31.29 45.40 -8.76
CA ALA A 167 -29.94 44.89 -8.99
C ALA A 167 -28.96 46.00 -9.43
N GLU A 168 -29.39 46.91 -10.31
CA GLU A 168 -28.61 48.07 -10.74
C GLU A 168 -28.27 49.02 -9.58
N ASN A 169 -29.15 49.12 -8.57
CA ASN A 169 -28.90 49.87 -7.34
C ASN A 169 -28.03 49.12 -6.31
N GLY A 170 -27.66 47.86 -6.57
CA GLY A 170 -26.71 47.14 -5.73
C GLY A 170 -27.31 46.11 -4.78
N VAL A 171 -28.61 45.81 -4.84
CA VAL A 171 -29.25 44.81 -3.95
C VAL A 171 -28.80 43.41 -4.35
N LYS A 172 -28.07 42.72 -3.47
CA LYS A 172 -27.47 41.41 -3.76
C LYS A 172 -28.51 40.31 -4.03
N GLU A 173 -29.63 40.33 -3.31
CA GLU A 173 -30.75 39.41 -3.53
C GLU A 173 -31.39 39.64 -4.91
N ALA A 174 -31.53 40.90 -5.33
CA ALA A 174 -32.08 41.23 -6.64
C ALA A 174 -31.11 40.88 -7.77
N MET A 175 -29.80 41.06 -7.58
CA MET A 175 -28.77 40.61 -8.53
C MET A 175 -28.87 39.10 -8.76
N PHE A 176 -28.99 38.31 -7.69
CA PHE A 176 -29.18 36.86 -7.79
C PHE A 176 -30.50 36.48 -8.48
N ASN A 177 -31.61 37.11 -8.09
CA ASN A 177 -32.91 36.85 -8.70
C ASN A 177 -32.92 37.21 -10.19
N LEU A 178 -32.31 38.33 -10.56
CA LEU A 178 -32.15 38.75 -11.95
C LEU A 178 -31.29 37.75 -12.74
N ALA A 179 -30.21 37.24 -12.14
CA ALA A 179 -29.40 36.18 -12.74
C ALA A 179 -30.25 34.93 -13.02
N ASN A 180 -31.07 34.48 -12.05
CA ASN A 180 -32.00 33.37 -12.25
C ASN A 180 -33.00 33.64 -13.39
N ARG A 181 -33.43 34.90 -13.57
CA ARG A 181 -34.36 35.26 -14.66
C ARG A 181 -33.68 35.12 -16.03
N TYR A 182 -32.46 35.62 -16.16
CA TYR A 182 -31.66 35.43 -17.36
C TYR A 182 -31.29 33.95 -17.60
N TYR A 183 -31.02 33.19 -16.53
CA TYR A 183 -30.67 31.78 -16.62
C TYR A 183 -31.83 30.92 -17.17
N ASN A 184 -33.05 31.18 -16.69
CA ASN A 184 -34.25 30.44 -17.09
C ASN A 184 -34.97 31.04 -18.31
N GLY A 185 -34.71 32.30 -18.66
CA GLY A 185 -35.49 33.03 -19.68
C GLY A 185 -36.89 33.42 -19.20
N GLU A 186 -37.00 33.86 -17.94
CA GLU A 186 -38.29 34.22 -17.33
C GLU A 186 -38.49 35.73 -17.29
N GLY A 187 -39.51 36.23 -18.01
CA GLY A 187 -39.75 37.67 -18.17
C GLY A 187 -38.76 38.38 -19.10
N THR A 188 -37.83 37.63 -19.68
CA THR A 188 -36.85 38.06 -20.68
C THR A 188 -36.35 36.85 -21.49
N GLU A 189 -35.55 37.07 -22.53
CA GLU A 189 -34.89 35.96 -23.25
C GLU A 189 -33.78 35.32 -22.40
N LYS A 190 -33.66 33.99 -22.48
CA LYS A 190 -32.60 33.24 -21.80
C LYS A 190 -31.22 33.71 -22.27
N ASN A 191 -30.37 34.11 -21.34
CA ASN A 191 -29.02 34.61 -21.62
C ASN A 191 -28.05 34.19 -20.49
N LEU A 192 -27.27 33.14 -20.75
CA LEU A 192 -26.36 32.58 -19.74
C LEU A 192 -25.19 33.52 -19.41
N GLU A 193 -24.69 34.31 -20.35
CA GLU A 193 -23.60 35.28 -20.11
C GLU A 193 -24.03 36.39 -19.15
N LYS A 194 -25.26 36.91 -19.31
CA LYS A 194 -25.84 37.89 -18.38
C LYS A 194 -26.17 37.26 -17.02
N ALA A 195 -26.63 36.01 -17.00
CA ALA A 195 -26.83 35.28 -15.75
C ALA A 195 -25.50 35.16 -14.99
N PHE A 196 -24.44 34.71 -15.66
CA PHE A 196 -23.09 34.63 -15.12
C PHE A 196 -22.61 35.99 -14.59
N TYR A 197 -22.77 37.07 -15.35
CA TYR A 197 -22.41 38.42 -14.93
C TYR A 197 -23.09 38.84 -13.63
N TRP A 198 -24.40 38.61 -13.50
CA TRP A 198 -25.16 39.00 -12.32
C TRP A 198 -24.92 38.07 -11.12
N TYR A 199 -24.71 36.76 -11.33
CA TYR A 199 -24.21 35.86 -10.29
C TYR A 199 -22.85 36.33 -9.78
N GLN A 200 -21.93 36.70 -10.67
CA GLN A 200 -20.62 37.23 -10.29
C GLN A 200 -20.75 38.50 -9.44
N LYS A 201 -21.60 39.45 -9.83
CA LYS A 201 -21.83 40.69 -9.06
C LYS A 201 -22.43 40.43 -7.68
N ALA A 202 -23.35 39.48 -7.57
CA ALA A 202 -23.92 39.07 -6.28
C ALA A 202 -22.90 38.34 -5.40
N ALA A 203 -22.09 37.44 -5.99
CA ALA A 203 -21.03 36.70 -5.30
C ALA A 203 -19.91 37.63 -4.80
N GLU A 204 -19.54 38.66 -5.56
CA GLU A 204 -18.60 39.73 -5.14
C GLU A 204 -19.10 40.53 -3.92
N LYS A 205 -20.40 40.42 -3.57
CA LYS A 205 -21.02 41.02 -2.39
C LYS A 205 -21.33 40.00 -1.28
N ASP A 206 -20.61 38.89 -1.28
CA ASP A 206 -20.73 37.82 -0.28
C ASP A 206 -22.14 37.21 -0.21
N TYR A 207 -22.84 37.11 -1.35
CA TYR A 207 -24.11 36.39 -1.43
C TYR A 207 -23.87 34.91 -1.73
N ILE A 208 -24.04 34.07 -0.71
CA ILE A 208 -23.72 32.64 -0.72
C ILE A 208 -24.37 31.90 -1.91
N ASN A 209 -25.68 32.04 -2.11
CA ASN A 209 -26.38 31.36 -3.22
C ASN A 209 -25.82 31.75 -4.59
N ALA A 210 -25.32 32.98 -4.75
CA ALA A 210 -24.68 33.40 -6.00
C ALA A 210 -23.26 32.83 -6.14
N MET A 211 -22.50 32.67 -5.04
CA MET A 211 -21.19 31.99 -5.08
C MET A 211 -21.33 30.54 -5.54
N ILE A 212 -22.35 29.82 -5.04
CA ILE A 212 -22.64 28.43 -5.45
C ILE A 212 -23.00 28.37 -6.93
N ASN A 213 -23.94 29.21 -7.38
CA ASN A 213 -24.33 29.23 -8.79
C ASN A 213 -23.20 29.67 -9.72
N LEU A 214 -22.34 30.58 -9.27
CA LEU A 214 -21.14 30.97 -10.00
C LEU A 214 -20.14 29.81 -10.10
N ALA A 215 -19.96 29.03 -9.03
CA ALA A 215 -19.16 27.81 -9.06
C ALA A 215 -19.73 26.78 -10.05
N ILE A 216 -21.05 26.59 -10.08
CA ILE A 216 -21.73 25.73 -11.06
C ILE A 216 -21.50 26.23 -12.50
N CYS A 217 -21.63 27.54 -12.73
CA CYS A 217 -21.36 28.12 -14.05
C CYS A 217 -19.93 27.86 -14.51
N TYR A 218 -18.93 28.01 -13.63
CA TYR A 218 -17.54 27.68 -13.96
C TYR A 218 -17.31 26.17 -14.15
N ARG A 219 -17.95 25.31 -13.36
CA ARG A 219 -17.82 23.84 -13.49
C ARG A 219 -18.39 23.33 -14.81
N ASN A 220 -19.53 23.87 -15.22
CA ASN A 220 -20.27 23.42 -16.40
C ASN A 220 -19.89 24.20 -17.67
N GLY A 221 -19.22 25.36 -17.54
CA GLY A 221 -18.98 26.28 -18.66
C GLY A 221 -20.26 26.99 -19.13
N GLU A 222 -21.15 27.33 -18.19
CA GLU A 222 -22.42 27.99 -18.49
C GLU A 222 -22.28 29.51 -18.44
N GLY A 223 -22.41 30.18 -19.59
CA GLY A 223 -22.23 31.63 -19.69
C GLY A 223 -20.77 32.10 -19.55
N THR A 224 -19.83 31.17 -19.45
CA THR A 224 -18.38 31.39 -19.34
C THR A 224 -17.63 30.13 -19.80
N GLU A 225 -16.31 30.19 -19.94
CA GLU A 225 -15.51 28.99 -20.20
C GLU A 225 -15.43 28.09 -18.96
N LYS A 226 -15.47 26.77 -19.17
CA LYS A 226 -15.30 25.78 -18.10
C LYS A 226 -13.96 25.98 -17.40
N ASN A 227 -13.99 26.18 -16.09
CA ASN A 227 -12.80 26.40 -15.27
C ASN A 227 -13.01 25.80 -13.86
N LEU A 228 -12.47 24.61 -13.66
CA LEU A 228 -12.63 23.86 -12.41
C LEU A 228 -11.94 24.54 -11.22
N GLU A 229 -10.76 25.14 -11.41
CA GLU A 229 -10.06 25.88 -10.35
C GLU A 229 -10.87 27.06 -9.80
N LYS A 230 -11.54 27.81 -10.69
CA LYS A 230 -12.43 28.91 -10.28
C LYS A 230 -13.71 28.38 -9.64
N ALA A 231 -14.23 27.24 -10.10
CA ALA A 231 -15.37 26.59 -9.45
C ALA A 231 -15.01 26.21 -8.00
N PHE A 232 -13.87 25.56 -7.81
CA PHE A 232 -13.31 25.23 -6.50
C PHE A 232 -13.13 26.46 -5.62
N HIS A 233 -12.50 27.53 -6.14
CA HIS A 233 -12.30 28.78 -5.39
C HIS A 233 -13.62 29.41 -4.91
N TRP A 234 -14.67 29.43 -5.74
CA TRP A 234 -15.97 29.98 -5.35
C TRP A 234 -16.74 29.06 -4.40
N CYS A 235 -16.60 27.74 -4.55
CA CYS A 235 -17.11 26.76 -3.59
C CYS A 235 -16.43 26.95 -2.21
N GLN A 236 -15.10 27.13 -2.19
CA GLN A 236 -14.35 27.43 -0.98
C GLN A 236 -14.85 28.71 -0.29
N LYS A 237 -15.07 29.78 -1.05
CA LYS A 237 -15.63 31.01 -0.48
C LYS A 237 -17.05 30.83 0.07
N ALA A 238 -17.88 30.01 -0.57
CA ALA A 238 -19.22 29.70 -0.05
C ALA A 238 -19.12 28.94 1.28
N ALA A 239 -18.23 27.94 1.36
CA ALA A 239 -17.94 27.19 2.58
C ALA A 239 -17.41 28.10 3.71
N GLU A 240 -16.47 29.01 3.42
CA GLU A 240 -15.95 30.00 4.37
C GLU A 240 -17.03 30.97 4.89
N ASN A 241 -18.09 31.20 4.11
CA ASN A 241 -19.22 32.04 4.50
C ASN A 241 -20.36 31.26 5.18
N GLY A 242 -20.17 29.98 5.50
CA GLY A 242 -21.11 29.20 6.31
C GLY A 242 -22.08 28.32 5.52
N ASP A 243 -21.86 28.10 4.23
CA ASP A 243 -22.71 27.20 3.44
C ASP A 243 -22.39 25.72 3.70
N GLU A 244 -23.36 24.99 4.25
CA GLU A 244 -23.21 23.59 4.67
C GLU A 244 -22.89 22.66 3.49
N GLY A 245 -23.63 22.81 2.38
CA GLY A 245 -23.43 22.00 1.18
C GLY A 245 -22.08 22.26 0.50
N ALA A 246 -21.62 23.50 0.48
CA ALA A 246 -20.29 23.85 -0.01
C ALA A 246 -19.18 23.31 0.89
N MET A 247 -19.35 23.32 2.22
CA MET A 247 -18.38 22.72 3.14
C MET A 247 -18.23 21.21 2.89
N ASN A 248 -19.34 20.48 2.73
CA ASN A 248 -19.30 19.05 2.46
C ASN A 248 -18.67 18.75 1.08
N SER A 249 -19.08 19.49 0.04
CA SER A 249 -18.49 19.36 -1.30
C SER A 249 -16.98 19.61 -1.28
N LEU A 250 -16.54 20.64 -0.56
CA LEU A 250 -15.12 20.96 -0.42
C LEU A 250 -14.34 19.87 0.31
N ALA A 251 -14.94 19.23 1.31
CA ALA A 251 -14.34 18.10 2.01
C ALA A 251 -14.11 16.91 1.05
N MET A 252 -15.11 16.57 0.23
CA MET A 252 -15.01 15.51 -0.79
C MET A 252 -13.94 15.82 -1.85
N HIS A 253 -13.80 17.09 -2.26
CA HIS A 253 -12.74 17.49 -3.19
C HIS A 253 -11.35 17.20 -2.62
N TYR A 254 -11.14 17.50 -1.34
CA TYR A 254 -9.87 17.20 -0.65
C TYR A 254 -9.66 15.69 -0.41
N GLU A 255 -10.71 14.90 -0.20
CA GLU A 255 -10.61 13.44 -0.03
C GLU A 255 -10.24 12.73 -1.35
N ASN A 256 -10.92 13.11 -2.43
CA ASN A 256 -10.76 12.48 -3.74
C ASN A 256 -9.54 13.01 -4.51
N GLY A 257 -9.03 14.19 -4.13
CA GLY A 257 -7.97 14.87 -4.88
C GLY A 257 -8.46 15.31 -6.26
N GLU A 258 -9.77 15.62 -6.35
CA GLU A 258 -10.37 16.15 -7.56
C GLU A 258 -10.13 17.65 -7.57
N GLU A 259 -9.39 18.13 -8.57
CA GLU A 259 -9.10 19.57 -8.79
C GLU A 259 -8.13 20.18 -7.75
N THR A 260 -7.69 19.38 -6.76
CA THR A 260 -6.67 19.70 -5.75
C THR A 260 -5.90 18.44 -5.34
N GLU A 261 -4.80 18.58 -4.58
CA GLU A 261 -4.11 17.40 -4.02
C GLU A 261 -4.92 16.80 -2.89
N LYS A 262 -4.85 15.46 -2.74
CA LYS A 262 -5.50 14.76 -1.61
C LYS A 262 -4.97 15.30 -0.29
N ASP A 263 -5.87 15.79 0.54
CA ASP A 263 -5.55 16.40 1.84
C ASP A 263 -6.61 15.96 2.86
N PHE A 264 -6.38 14.80 3.46
CA PHE A 264 -7.30 14.23 4.43
C PHE A 264 -7.46 15.11 5.68
N GLU A 265 -6.46 15.91 6.06
CA GLU A 265 -6.58 16.84 7.20
C GLU A 265 -7.56 17.97 6.90
N LYS A 266 -7.52 18.52 5.67
CA LYS A 266 -8.51 19.52 5.23
C LYS A 266 -9.89 18.90 5.01
N ALA A 267 -9.97 17.69 4.46
CA ALA A 267 -11.24 16.97 4.32
C ALA A 267 -11.89 16.78 5.70
N PHE A 268 -11.13 16.28 6.68
CA PHE A 268 -11.57 16.14 8.07
C PHE A 268 -12.04 17.48 8.67
N TYR A 269 -11.27 18.55 8.49
CA TYR A 269 -11.63 19.89 8.98
C TYR A 269 -12.98 20.37 8.43
N TRP A 270 -13.22 20.20 7.13
CA TRP A 270 -14.46 20.65 6.49
C TRP A 270 -15.66 19.76 6.82
N HIS A 271 -15.50 18.42 6.87
CA HIS A 271 -16.53 17.53 7.39
C HIS A 271 -16.88 17.85 8.84
N GLN A 272 -15.89 18.14 9.69
CA GLN A 272 -16.13 18.57 11.06
C GLN A 272 -16.95 19.86 11.13
N LYS A 273 -16.62 20.85 10.31
CA LYS A 273 -17.36 22.13 10.26
C LYS A 273 -18.79 21.95 9.78
N ALA A 274 -19.02 21.15 8.75
CA ALA A 274 -20.36 20.85 8.24
C ALA A 274 -21.19 20.05 9.26
N ALA A 275 -20.60 19.03 9.88
CA ALA A 275 -21.24 18.23 10.93
C ALA A 275 -21.61 19.08 12.17
N GLU A 276 -20.78 20.05 12.56
CA GLU A 276 -21.08 21.01 13.64
C GLU A 276 -22.31 21.89 13.33
N HIS A 277 -22.58 22.17 12.06
CA HIS A 277 -23.77 22.92 11.61
C HIS A 277 -25.00 22.04 11.42
N GLY A 278 -24.82 20.72 11.43
CA GLY A 278 -25.92 19.76 11.41
C GLY A 278 -26.00 18.95 10.13
N ASP A 279 -25.08 19.07 9.19
CA ASP A 279 -25.13 18.29 7.94
C ASP A 279 -24.99 16.78 8.22
N GLU A 280 -26.03 16.01 7.91
CA GLU A 280 -26.09 14.56 8.22
C GLU A 280 -25.08 13.73 7.41
N GLU A 281 -24.77 14.13 6.18
CA GLU A 281 -23.80 13.44 5.33
C GLU A 281 -22.38 13.67 5.84
N ALA A 282 -22.05 14.91 6.22
CA ALA A 282 -20.78 15.25 6.83
C ALA A 282 -20.60 14.57 8.19
N MET A 283 -21.65 14.38 8.99
CA MET A 283 -21.58 13.58 10.22
C MET A 283 -21.18 12.12 9.93
N PHE A 284 -21.73 11.53 8.86
CA PHE A 284 -21.38 10.18 8.43
C PHE A 284 -19.92 10.09 7.97
N TYR A 285 -19.48 11.00 7.10
CA TYR A 285 -18.08 11.02 6.65
C TYR A 285 -17.09 11.32 7.78
N LEU A 286 -17.44 12.18 8.71
CA LEU A 286 -16.65 12.42 9.92
C LEU A 286 -16.50 11.14 10.77
N ALA A 287 -17.56 10.32 10.85
CA ALA A 287 -17.51 9.03 11.51
C ALA A 287 -16.56 8.04 10.79
N ILE A 288 -16.54 8.05 9.45
CA ILE A 288 -15.59 7.27 8.63
C ILE A 288 -14.15 7.73 8.89
N CYS A 289 -13.89 9.04 8.88
CA CYS A 289 -12.57 9.59 9.18
C CYS A 289 -12.04 9.09 10.52
N TYR A 290 -12.88 9.08 11.56
CA TYR A 290 -12.52 8.52 12.87
C TYR A 290 -12.36 6.99 12.86
N LYS A 291 -13.16 6.25 12.08
CA LYS A 291 -13.07 4.78 11.95
C LYS A 291 -11.74 4.35 11.33
N ASN A 292 -11.30 5.07 10.30
CA ASN A 292 -10.13 4.75 9.49
C ASN A 292 -8.86 5.44 10.00
N GLY A 293 -8.98 6.55 10.73
CA GLY A 293 -7.84 7.42 11.08
C GLY A 293 -7.38 8.27 9.89
N GLU A 294 -8.32 8.74 9.08
CA GLU A 294 -8.06 9.59 7.90
C GLU A 294 -8.20 11.06 8.30
N GLY A 295 -7.12 11.84 8.15
CA GLY A 295 -7.09 13.26 8.54
C GLY A 295 -7.11 13.51 10.05
N THR A 296 -7.22 12.45 10.86
CA THR A 296 -7.25 12.48 12.32
C THR A 296 -6.76 11.14 12.89
N GLU A 297 -6.59 11.04 14.21
CA GLU A 297 -6.28 9.76 14.86
C GLU A 297 -7.50 8.84 14.88
N LYS A 298 -7.27 7.53 14.65
CA LYS A 298 -8.33 6.52 14.70
C LYS A 298 -8.98 6.47 16.10
N ASP A 299 -10.29 6.65 16.15
CA ASP A 299 -11.10 6.72 17.37
C ASP A 299 -12.47 6.09 17.12
N LEU A 300 -12.63 4.82 17.51
CA LEU A 300 -13.86 4.08 17.28
C LEU A 300 -15.05 4.60 18.12
N GLU A 301 -14.79 5.17 19.31
CA GLU A 301 -15.86 5.74 20.16
C GLU A 301 -16.43 7.01 19.53
N LYS A 302 -15.57 7.89 18.99
CA LYS A 302 -16.04 9.07 18.25
C LYS A 302 -16.71 8.69 16.93
N SER A 303 -16.19 7.68 16.24
CA SER A 303 -16.84 7.13 15.04
C SER A 303 -18.27 6.69 15.35
N PHE A 304 -18.44 5.87 16.40
CA PHE A 304 -19.75 5.44 16.87
C PHE A 304 -20.66 6.63 17.23
N TYR A 305 -20.15 7.63 17.95
CA TYR A 305 -20.90 8.83 18.32
C TYR A 305 -21.44 9.58 17.08
N TRP A 306 -20.62 9.76 16.05
CA TRP A 306 -21.03 10.49 14.85
C TRP A 306 -21.94 9.67 13.93
N TYR A 307 -21.74 8.35 13.80
CA TYR A 307 -22.73 7.47 13.15
C TYR A 307 -24.08 7.55 13.88
N GLN A 308 -24.07 7.56 15.21
CA GLN A 308 -25.31 7.71 15.98
C GLN A 308 -26.01 9.05 15.69
N LYS A 309 -25.26 10.16 15.63
CA LYS A 309 -25.83 11.48 15.33
C LYS A 309 -26.44 11.56 13.93
N ALA A 310 -25.77 11.01 12.92
CA ALA A 310 -26.29 10.93 11.56
C ALA A 310 -27.52 10.00 11.46
N ALA A 311 -27.48 8.84 12.11
CA ALA A 311 -28.60 7.88 12.14
C ALA A 311 -29.83 8.45 12.88
N GLU A 312 -29.64 9.26 13.92
CA GLU A 312 -30.72 10.00 14.61
C GLU A 312 -31.43 11.02 13.70
N LYS A 313 -30.81 11.41 12.58
CA LYS A 313 -31.37 12.27 11.52
C LYS A 313 -31.89 11.49 10.31
N ASP A 314 -32.07 10.19 10.45
CA ASP A 314 -32.54 9.29 9.40
C ASP A 314 -31.62 9.14 8.18
N TYR A 315 -30.31 9.38 8.36
CA TYR A 315 -29.31 9.08 7.33
C TYR A 315 -29.05 7.57 7.23
N ILE A 316 -29.49 6.97 6.13
CA ILE A 316 -29.58 5.50 5.94
C ILE A 316 -28.23 4.80 6.11
N ASN A 317 -27.17 5.28 5.45
CA ASN A 317 -25.84 4.64 5.53
C ASN A 317 -25.32 4.65 6.98
N ALA A 318 -25.57 5.73 7.73
CA ALA A 318 -25.19 5.80 9.14
C ALA A 318 -26.01 4.85 10.02
N MET A 319 -27.29 4.59 9.70
CA MET A 319 -28.08 3.59 10.41
C MET A 319 -27.49 2.18 10.22
N ILE A 320 -27.05 1.85 9.01
CA ILE A 320 -26.44 0.56 8.67
C ILE A 320 -25.11 0.41 9.41
N ASP A 321 -24.22 1.40 9.30
CA ASP A 321 -22.93 1.37 9.99
C ASP A 321 -23.09 1.36 11.52
N LEU A 322 -24.07 2.08 12.06
CA LEU A 322 -24.39 2.01 13.49
C LEU A 322 -24.89 0.63 13.90
N ALA A 323 -25.69 -0.04 13.07
CA ALA A 323 -26.11 -1.41 13.30
C ALA A 323 -24.91 -2.37 13.29
N ILE A 324 -23.97 -2.20 12.36
CA ILE A 324 -22.71 -2.96 12.30
C ILE A 324 -21.86 -2.71 13.56
N CYS A 325 -21.75 -1.46 14.02
CA CYS A 325 -21.04 -1.14 15.26
C CYS A 325 -21.64 -1.89 16.46
N TYR A 326 -22.96 -1.91 16.59
CA TYR A 326 -23.63 -2.69 17.64
C TYR A 326 -23.49 -4.21 17.45
N TYR A 327 -23.48 -4.71 16.22
CA TYR A 327 -23.36 -6.13 15.91
C TYR A 327 -21.97 -6.69 16.26
N ASN A 328 -20.92 -5.92 15.95
CA ASN A 328 -19.52 -6.27 16.20
C ASN A 328 -19.01 -5.84 17.58
N GLY A 329 -19.63 -4.82 18.20
CA GLY A 329 -19.08 -4.15 19.38
C GLY A 329 -17.92 -3.21 19.03
N GLU A 330 -18.03 -2.49 17.90
CA GLU A 330 -17.03 -1.50 17.47
C GLU A 330 -17.39 -0.12 18.02
N GLY A 331 -16.50 0.47 18.82
CA GLY A 331 -16.74 1.79 19.45
C GLY A 331 -17.82 1.78 20.54
N THR A 332 -18.45 0.64 20.80
CA THR A 332 -19.49 0.43 21.80
C THR A 332 -19.53 -1.04 22.24
N GLU A 333 -20.33 -1.37 23.26
CA GLU A 333 -20.56 -2.77 23.64
C GLU A 333 -21.45 -3.49 22.61
N LYS A 334 -21.09 -4.73 22.28
CA LYS A 334 -21.89 -5.57 21.37
C LYS A 334 -23.33 -5.71 21.88
N ASN A 335 -24.30 -5.35 21.05
CA ASN A 335 -25.73 -5.40 21.36
C ASN A 335 -26.55 -5.77 20.11
N LEU A 336 -26.93 -7.04 20.00
CA LEU A 336 -27.65 -7.55 18.83
C LEU A 336 -29.08 -7.00 18.71
N GLU A 337 -29.76 -6.71 19.82
CA GLU A 337 -31.12 -6.13 19.80
C GLU A 337 -31.11 -4.71 19.20
N LYS A 338 -30.12 -3.90 19.56
CA LYS A 338 -29.94 -2.56 18.98
C LYS A 338 -29.50 -2.62 17.52
N ALA A 339 -28.62 -3.57 17.17
CA ALA A 339 -28.25 -3.80 15.77
C ALA A 339 -29.50 -4.15 14.94
N PHE A 340 -30.32 -5.08 15.43
CA PHE A 340 -31.58 -5.45 14.82
C PHE A 340 -32.52 -4.24 14.63
N HIS A 341 -32.70 -3.42 15.67
CA HIS A 341 -33.53 -2.21 15.62
C HIS A 341 -33.08 -1.22 14.54
N TRP A 342 -31.77 -0.97 14.42
CA TRP A 342 -31.24 -0.05 13.40
C TRP A 342 -31.29 -0.62 11.99
N TYR A 343 -31.00 -1.91 11.79
CA TYR A 343 -31.23 -2.57 10.50
C TYR A 343 -32.71 -2.52 10.11
N GLN A 344 -33.63 -2.69 11.07
CA GLN A 344 -35.06 -2.58 10.81
C GLN A 344 -35.45 -1.19 10.32
N LYS A 345 -34.99 -0.14 11.01
CA LYS A 345 -35.24 1.25 10.58
C LYS A 345 -34.71 1.52 9.17
N ALA A 346 -33.46 1.14 8.89
CA ALA A 346 -32.87 1.34 7.56
C ALA A 346 -33.63 0.56 6.46
N ALA A 347 -34.07 -0.67 6.76
CA ALA A 347 -34.87 -1.48 5.84
C ALA A 347 -36.26 -0.86 5.56
N GLU A 348 -36.86 -0.18 6.53
CA GLU A 348 -38.13 0.55 6.34
C GLU A 348 -37.98 1.74 5.38
N HIS A 349 -36.77 2.30 5.23
CA HIS A 349 -36.45 3.32 4.23
C HIS A 349 -36.17 2.78 2.82
N GLY A 350 -36.23 1.46 2.61
CA GLY A 350 -36.08 0.85 1.30
C GLY A 350 -34.69 0.32 0.97
N ASP A 351 -33.73 0.41 1.90
CA ASP A 351 -32.34 0.02 1.67
C ASP A 351 -32.16 -1.52 1.55
N GLU A 352 -31.49 -1.95 0.48
CA GLU A 352 -31.34 -3.36 0.13
C GLU A 352 -30.41 -4.13 1.10
N GLU A 353 -29.32 -3.50 1.56
CA GLU A 353 -28.35 -4.11 2.45
C GLU A 353 -28.96 -4.28 3.85
N ALA A 354 -29.68 -3.26 4.32
CA ALA A 354 -30.43 -3.32 5.57
C ALA A 354 -31.52 -4.39 5.52
N MET A 355 -32.28 -4.51 4.43
CA MET A 355 -33.27 -5.58 4.28
C MET A 355 -32.64 -6.97 4.29
N PHE A 356 -31.50 -7.15 3.61
CA PHE A 356 -30.74 -8.40 3.61
C PHE A 356 -30.24 -8.78 5.01
N ASN A 357 -29.65 -7.83 5.73
CA ASN A 357 -29.15 -8.04 7.09
C ASN A 357 -30.31 -8.32 8.07
N LEU A 358 -31.43 -7.63 7.92
CA LEU A 358 -32.64 -7.88 8.70
C LEU A 358 -33.22 -9.28 8.44
N ALA A 359 -33.25 -9.72 7.17
CA ALA A 359 -33.67 -11.05 6.79
C ALA A 359 -32.76 -12.14 7.40
N SER A 360 -31.45 -11.89 7.42
CA SER A 360 -30.45 -12.76 8.04
C SER A 360 -30.60 -12.82 9.56
N ASN A 361 -30.86 -11.70 10.22
CA ASN A 361 -31.12 -11.65 11.65
C ASN A 361 -32.37 -12.46 12.04
N TYR A 362 -33.46 -12.36 11.27
CA TYR A 362 -34.63 -13.21 11.46
C TYR A 362 -34.35 -14.70 11.18
N TYR A 363 -33.48 -15.02 10.22
CA TYR A 363 -33.10 -16.40 9.91
C TYR A 363 -32.29 -17.05 11.05
N ASN A 364 -31.34 -16.30 11.63
CA ASN A 364 -30.46 -16.79 12.69
C ASN A 364 -31.04 -16.64 14.10
N GLY A 365 -32.07 -15.79 14.27
CA GLY A 365 -32.54 -15.37 15.60
C GLY A 365 -31.54 -14.44 16.31
N GLU A 366 -30.89 -13.54 15.56
CA GLU A 366 -29.91 -12.59 16.08
C GLU A 366 -30.59 -11.27 16.43
N GLY A 367 -30.58 -10.91 17.72
CA GLY A 367 -31.25 -9.69 18.22
C GLY A 367 -32.78 -9.76 18.24
N THR A 368 -33.36 -10.88 17.81
CA THR A 368 -34.79 -11.19 17.79
C THR A 368 -35.02 -12.70 17.84
N GLU A 369 -36.27 -13.15 17.94
CA GLU A 369 -36.60 -14.56 17.80
C GLU A 369 -36.50 -15.01 16.34
N MET A 370 -35.98 -16.22 16.12
CA MET A 370 -35.89 -16.83 14.79
C MET A 370 -37.28 -16.91 14.14
N ASN A 371 -37.41 -16.36 12.93
CA ASN A 371 -38.67 -16.34 12.18
C ASN A 371 -38.39 -16.49 10.68
N LEU A 372 -38.58 -17.71 10.17
CA LEU A 372 -38.29 -18.04 8.77
C LEU A 372 -39.24 -17.35 7.78
N GLU A 373 -40.51 -17.13 8.13
CA GLU A 373 -41.47 -16.45 7.26
C GLU A 373 -41.11 -14.97 7.07
N LYS A 374 -40.77 -14.28 8.16
CA LYS A 374 -40.29 -12.88 8.09
C LYS A 374 -38.94 -12.78 7.40
N SER A 375 -38.05 -13.74 7.64
CA SER A 375 -36.78 -13.83 6.93
C SER A 375 -37.00 -13.95 5.42
N PHE A 376 -37.87 -14.87 5.00
CA PHE A 376 -38.25 -15.05 3.59
C PHE A 376 -38.82 -13.76 3.00
N HIS A 377 -39.78 -13.13 3.68
CA HIS A 377 -40.39 -11.87 3.25
C HIS A 377 -39.37 -10.75 3.02
N TRP A 378 -38.40 -10.58 3.91
CA TRP A 378 -37.37 -9.56 3.76
C TRP A 378 -36.31 -9.90 2.72
N PHE A 379 -35.90 -11.18 2.59
CA PHE A 379 -35.07 -11.61 1.47
C PHE A 379 -35.77 -11.38 0.13
N GLN A 380 -37.07 -11.63 0.06
CA GLN A 380 -37.87 -11.38 -1.14
C GLN A 380 -37.88 -9.90 -1.50
N LYS A 381 -38.20 -9.01 -0.55
CA LYS A 381 -38.17 -7.55 -0.79
C LYS A 381 -36.79 -7.05 -1.23
N ALA A 382 -35.72 -7.50 -0.58
CA ALA A 382 -34.36 -7.13 -0.94
C ALA A 382 -34.00 -7.58 -2.37
N ALA A 383 -34.40 -8.80 -2.76
CA ALA A 383 -34.17 -9.32 -4.09
C ALA A 383 -34.98 -8.57 -5.17
N GLU A 384 -36.25 -8.25 -4.88
CA GLU A 384 -37.12 -7.46 -5.78
C GLU A 384 -36.60 -6.04 -6.00
N ASN A 385 -35.81 -5.50 -5.07
CA ASN A 385 -35.16 -4.19 -5.17
C ASN A 385 -33.76 -4.23 -5.83
N GLY A 386 -33.29 -5.40 -6.30
CA GLY A 386 -31.98 -5.53 -6.97
C GLY A 386 -30.84 -6.11 -6.13
N GLY A 387 -31.10 -6.54 -4.90
CA GLY A 387 -30.07 -7.05 -4.00
C GLY A 387 -29.53 -8.42 -4.42
N LYS A 388 -28.36 -8.46 -5.09
CA LYS A 388 -27.75 -9.71 -5.62
C LYS A 388 -27.52 -10.83 -4.59
N GLU A 389 -27.09 -10.49 -3.36
CA GLU A 389 -26.91 -11.48 -2.28
C GLU A 389 -28.27 -11.97 -1.77
N ALA A 390 -29.29 -11.10 -1.76
CA ALA A 390 -30.65 -11.47 -1.41
C ALA A 390 -31.29 -12.39 -2.44
N MET A 391 -31.07 -12.17 -3.75
CA MET A 391 -31.54 -13.06 -4.82
C MET A 391 -31.01 -14.49 -4.63
N PHE A 392 -29.70 -14.64 -4.36
CA PHE A 392 -29.10 -15.94 -4.09
C PHE A 392 -29.67 -16.62 -2.85
N ASN A 393 -29.86 -15.86 -1.76
CA ASN A 393 -30.41 -16.42 -0.53
C ASN A 393 -31.90 -16.75 -0.67
N LEU A 394 -32.68 -15.93 -1.36
CA LEU A 394 -34.08 -16.21 -1.70
C LEU A 394 -34.21 -17.49 -2.53
N ALA A 395 -33.33 -17.68 -3.51
CA ALA A 395 -33.26 -18.92 -4.28
C ALA A 395 -33.00 -20.14 -3.38
N ASN A 396 -32.05 -20.04 -2.42
CA ASN A 396 -31.83 -21.10 -1.44
C ASN A 396 -33.06 -21.39 -0.58
N ARG A 397 -33.81 -20.35 -0.19
CA ARG A 397 -35.06 -20.51 0.59
C ARG A 397 -36.13 -21.25 -0.21
N TYR A 398 -36.33 -20.91 -1.48
CA TYR A 398 -37.22 -21.65 -2.38
C TYR A 398 -36.74 -23.08 -2.64
N TYR A 399 -35.43 -23.29 -2.79
CA TYR A 399 -34.83 -24.61 -3.03
C TYR A 399 -35.03 -25.57 -1.85
N ASN A 400 -34.91 -25.05 -0.62
CA ASN A 400 -35.05 -25.83 0.61
C ASN A 400 -36.50 -25.86 1.14
N GLY A 401 -37.36 -24.91 0.76
CA GLY A 401 -38.68 -24.73 1.38
C GLY A 401 -38.60 -24.12 2.78
N GLU A 402 -37.70 -23.14 2.98
CA GLU A 402 -37.47 -22.50 4.27
C GLU A 402 -38.22 -21.17 4.35
N GLY A 403 -39.21 -21.07 5.24
CA GLY A 403 -40.06 -19.88 5.36
C GLY A 403 -41.11 -19.72 4.25
N THR A 404 -41.13 -20.66 3.29
CA THR A 404 -42.08 -20.75 2.18
C THR A 404 -42.19 -22.22 1.74
N GLU A 405 -43.11 -22.54 0.82
CA GLU A 405 -43.16 -23.86 0.19
C GLU A 405 -41.97 -24.05 -0.77
N LYS A 406 -41.45 -25.29 -0.84
CA LYS A 406 -40.36 -25.63 -1.75
C LYS A 406 -40.81 -25.47 -3.21
N ASP A 407 -40.10 -24.62 -3.95
CA ASP A 407 -40.40 -24.30 -5.35
C ASP A 407 -39.08 -24.26 -6.15
N LEU A 408 -38.77 -25.35 -6.84
CA LEU A 408 -37.52 -25.49 -7.58
C LEU A 408 -37.48 -24.60 -8.85
N GLU A 409 -38.63 -24.32 -9.46
CA GLU A 409 -38.71 -23.45 -10.65
C GLU A 409 -38.37 -22.00 -10.27
N LYS A 410 -38.93 -21.50 -9.16
CA LYS A 410 -38.56 -20.18 -8.63
C LYS A 410 -37.14 -20.14 -8.11
N ALA A 411 -36.65 -21.20 -7.47
CA ALA A 411 -35.25 -21.28 -7.07
C ALA A 411 -34.32 -21.15 -8.28
N PHE A 412 -34.60 -21.89 -9.35
CA PHE A 412 -33.85 -21.79 -10.61
C PHE A 412 -33.89 -20.38 -11.19
N TYR A 413 -35.09 -19.77 -11.28
CA TYR A 413 -35.26 -18.39 -11.74
C TYR A 413 -34.39 -17.40 -10.96
N TRP A 414 -34.48 -17.40 -9.63
CA TRP A 414 -33.71 -16.46 -8.80
C TRP A 414 -32.20 -16.75 -8.80
N TYR A 415 -31.76 -18.01 -8.95
CA TYR A 415 -30.35 -18.29 -9.20
C TYR A 415 -29.88 -17.71 -10.53
N GLN A 416 -30.72 -17.72 -11.58
CA GLN A 416 -30.38 -17.13 -12.86
C GLN A 416 -30.27 -15.60 -12.77
N GLU A 417 -31.25 -14.92 -12.18
CA GLU A 417 -31.21 -13.46 -11.98
C GLU A 417 -29.96 -13.04 -11.19
N ALA A 418 -29.63 -13.76 -10.10
CA ALA A 418 -28.42 -13.49 -9.33
C ALA A 418 -27.13 -13.64 -10.17
N VAL A 419 -27.10 -14.59 -11.11
CA VAL A 419 -25.96 -14.79 -12.02
C VAL A 419 -25.86 -13.65 -13.04
N GLU A 420 -26.98 -13.13 -13.54
CA GLU A 420 -27.02 -11.98 -14.44
C GLU A 420 -26.45 -10.72 -13.75
N ASP A 421 -26.65 -10.58 -12.44
CA ASP A 421 -26.04 -9.57 -11.56
C ASP A 421 -24.62 -9.92 -11.05
N ASN A 422 -23.93 -10.86 -11.72
CA ASN A 422 -22.55 -11.29 -11.43
C ASN A 422 -22.34 -11.93 -10.05
N HIS A 423 -23.35 -12.58 -9.46
CA HIS A 423 -23.18 -13.30 -8.19
C HIS A 423 -22.53 -14.68 -8.37
N PHE A 424 -21.23 -14.78 -8.09
CA PHE A 424 -20.43 -15.97 -8.40
C PHE A 424 -20.84 -17.26 -7.67
N LYS A 425 -21.36 -17.19 -6.43
CA LYS A 425 -21.85 -18.38 -5.71
C LYS A 425 -23.14 -18.93 -6.32
N ALA A 426 -23.96 -18.07 -6.94
CA ALA A 426 -25.19 -18.47 -7.61
C ALA A 426 -24.87 -19.32 -8.85
N MET A 427 -23.76 -19.04 -9.56
CA MET A 427 -23.30 -19.83 -10.70
C MET A 427 -23.10 -21.31 -10.36
N ASN A 428 -22.55 -21.62 -9.17
CA ASN A 428 -22.41 -23.02 -8.73
C ASN A 428 -23.76 -23.68 -8.47
N SER A 429 -24.71 -22.96 -7.88
CA SER A 429 -26.03 -23.50 -7.55
C SER A 429 -26.89 -23.67 -8.80
N LEU A 430 -26.76 -22.76 -9.76
CA LEU A 430 -27.34 -22.88 -11.10
C LEU A 430 -26.77 -24.09 -11.86
N ALA A 431 -25.46 -24.34 -11.74
CA ALA A 431 -24.83 -25.52 -12.30
C ALA A 431 -25.39 -26.83 -11.71
N ILE A 432 -25.60 -26.88 -10.38
CA ILE A 432 -26.26 -28.01 -9.70
C ILE A 432 -27.68 -28.22 -10.25
N CYS A 433 -28.45 -27.14 -10.44
CA CYS A 433 -29.79 -27.22 -11.01
C CYS A 433 -29.78 -27.86 -12.41
N TYR A 434 -28.85 -27.46 -13.28
CA TYR A 434 -28.66 -28.08 -14.60
C TYR A 434 -28.15 -29.52 -14.53
N GLU A 435 -27.27 -29.86 -13.58
CA GLU A 435 -26.72 -31.22 -13.43
C GLU A 435 -27.81 -32.23 -13.02
N ASN A 436 -28.69 -31.81 -12.11
CA ASN A 436 -29.74 -32.64 -11.54
C ASN A 436 -31.08 -32.54 -12.31
N GLY A 437 -31.30 -31.47 -13.09
CA GLY A 437 -32.61 -31.16 -13.68
C GLY A 437 -33.60 -30.64 -12.63
N GLU A 438 -33.13 -29.80 -11.71
CA GLU A 438 -33.95 -29.21 -10.65
C GLU A 438 -34.44 -27.83 -11.09
N GLY A 439 -35.76 -27.65 -11.22
CA GLY A 439 -36.36 -26.41 -11.72
C GLY A 439 -36.14 -26.13 -13.21
N THR A 440 -35.43 -27.02 -13.90
CA THR A 440 -35.11 -26.94 -15.33
C THR A 440 -34.84 -28.34 -15.90
N GLU A 441 -34.67 -28.46 -17.22
CA GLU A 441 -34.24 -29.71 -17.84
C GLU A 441 -32.76 -30.01 -17.56
N LYS A 442 -32.45 -31.28 -17.27
CA LYS A 442 -31.08 -31.74 -17.03
C LYS A 442 -30.18 -31.47 -18.25
N ASN A 443 -29.10 -30.72 -18.06
CA ASN A 443 -28.13 -30.35 -19.08
C ASN A 443 -26.70 -30.32 -18.52
N LEU A 444 -25.95 -31.41 -18.76
CA LEU A 444 -24.59 -31.55 -18.24
C LEU A 444 -23.58 -30.57 -18.88
N GLU A 445 -23.79 -30.16 -20.13
CA GLU A 445 -22.91 -29.18 -20.81
C GLU A 445 -23.04 -27.80 -20.18
N LYS A 446 -24.28 -27.35 -19.92
CA LYS A 446 -24.54 -26.10 -19.20
C LYS A 446 -24.06 -26.16 -17.75
N ALA A 447 -24.25 -27.30 -17.07
CA ALA A 447 -23.73 -27.51 -15.73
C ALA A 447 -22.20 -27.34 -15.69
N PHE A 448 -21.49 -28.00 -16.62
CA PHE A 448 -20.04 -27.85 -16.74
C PHE A 448 -19.62 -26.41 -17.03
N TYR A 449 -20.29 -25.73 -17.97
CA TYR A 449 -20.03 -24.32 -18.30
C TYR A 449 -20.09 -23.42 -17.06
N TRP A 450 -21.15 -23.54 -16.26
CA TRP A 450 -21.32 -22.71 -15.06
C TRP A 450 -20.38 -23.10 -13.93
N TYR A 451 -20.09 -24.39 -13.73
CA TYR A 451 -19.04 -24.83 -12.79
C TYR A 451 -17.68 -24.26 -13.17
N GLN A 452 -17.32 -24.26 -14.46
CA GLN A 452 -16.06 -23.71 -14.93
C GLN A 452 -15.99 -22.20 -14.72
N LYS A 453 -17.04 -21.45 -15.09
CA LYS A 453 -17.11 -19.99 -14.87
C LYS A 453 -17.00 -19.59 -13.41
N ALA A 454 -17.67 -20.32 -12.52
CA ALA A 454 -17.54 -20.08 -11.08
C ALA A 454 -16.14 -20.46 -10.56
N ALA A 455 -15.53 -21.52 -11.09
CA ALA A 455 -14.18 -21.95 -10.74
C ALA A 455 -13.09 -20.93 -11.15
N GLU A 456 -13.25 -20.29 -12.31
CA GLU A 456 -12.40 -19.20 -12.81
C GLU A 456 -12.45 -17.98 -11.88
N ASN A 457 -13.60 -17.71 -11.26
CA ASN A 457 -13.79 -16.65 -10.25
C ASN A 457 -13.41 -17.08 -8.82
N GLY A 458 -12.69 -18.19 -8.65
CA GLY A 458 -12.15 -18.62 -7.35
C GLY A 458 -13.14 -19.29 -6.41
N ILE A 459 -14.34 -19.70 -6.88
CA ILE A 459 -15.29 -20.44 -6.03
C ILE A 459 -14.78 -21.88 -5.83
N LYS A 460 -14.34 -22.17 -4.61
CA LYS A 460 -13.69 -23.44 -4.21
C LYS A 460 -14.52 -24.69 -4.54
N LEU A 461 -15.83 -24.63 -4.26
CA LEU A 461 -16.75 -25.74 -4.50
C LEU A 461 -16.92 -26.01 -6.01
N SER A 462 -16.94 -24.95 -6.81
CA SER A 462 -17.04 -25.04 -8.28
C SER A 462 -15.77 -25.58 -8.91
N GLN A 463 -14.58 -25.25 -8.36
CA GLN A 463 -13.32 -25.87 -8.80
C GLN A 463 -13.35 -27.38 -8.58
N TYR A 464 -13.86 -27.83 -7.42
CA TYR A 464 -14.07 -29.24 -7.14
C TYR A 464 -15.10 -29.87 -8.11
N ASN A 465 -16.27 -29.25 -8.29
CA ASN A 465 -17.32 -29.78 -9.17
C ASN A 465 -16.91 -29.79 -10.65
N SER A 466 -16.13 -28.80 -11.11
CA SER A 466 -15.54 -28.78 -12.46
C SER A 466 -14.48 -29.89 -12.61
N GLY A 467 -13.69 -30.15 -11.56
CA GLY A 467 -12.79 -31.29 -11.51
C GLY A 467 -13.53 -32.64 -11.63
N LEU A 468 -14.68 -32.78 -10.96
CA LEU A 468 -15.55 -33.95 -11.09
C LEU A 468 -16.11 -34.11 -12.50
N CYS A 469 -16.43 -33.00 -13.17
CA CYS A 469 -16.89 -33.03 -14.55
C CYS A 469 -15.79 -33.53 -15.49
N TYR A 470 -14.54 -33.07 -15.32
CA TYR A 470 -13.39 -33.57 -16.07
C TYR A 470 -13.01 -35.02 -15.74
N GLU A 471 -13.18 -35.48 -14.50
CA GLU A 471 -12.92 -36.86 -14.08
C GLU A 471 -13.93 -37.84 -14.71
N ASN A 472 -15.21 -37.47 -14.68
CA ASN A 472 -16.31 -38.34 -15.11
C ASN A 472 -16.69 -38.16 -16.59
N GLY A 473 -16.21 -37.08 -17.23
CA GLY A 473 -16.61 -36.72 -18.59
C GLY A 473 -18.04 -36.14 -18.67
N ASN A 474 -18.50 -35.46 -17.61
CA ASN A 474 -19.85 -34.88 -17.56
C ASN A 474 -19.83 -33.51 -18.25
N GLY A 475 -20.50 -33.38 -19.40
CA GLY A 475 -20.57 -32.11 -20.15
C GLY A 475 -19.25 -31.67 -20.80
N VAL A 476 -18.18 -32.43 -20.62
CA VAL A 476 -16.84 -32.18 -21.16
C VAL A 476 -16.14 -33.51 -21.43
N LYS A 477 -15.14 -33.51 -22.33
CA LYS A 477 -14.29 -34.69 -22.51
C LYS A 477 -13.50 -34.98 -21.24
N LYS A 478 -13.44 -36.25 -20.87
CA LYS A 478 -12.68 -36.73 -19.71
C LYS A 478 -11.21 -36.28 -19.81
N ASP A 479 -10.70 -35.63 -18.77
CA ASP A 479 -9.35 -35.08 -18.67
C ASP A 479 -8.85 -35.17 -17.22
N GLU A 480 -8.14 -36.26 -16.91
CA GLU A 480 -7.69 -36.55 -15.54
C GLU A 480 -6.63 -35.54 -15.04
N VAL A 481 -5.89 -34.89 -15.96
CA VAL A 481 -4.86 -33.89 -15.62
C VAL A 481 -5.54 -32.60 -15.16
N LYS A 482 -6.51 -32.10 -15.93
CA LYS A 482 -7.29 -30.92 -15.53
C LYS A 482 -8.12 -31.14 -14.27
N ALA A 483 -8.69 -32.33 -14.11
CA ALA A 483 -9.39 -32.71 -12.88
C ALA A 483 -8.46 -32.57 -11.66
N TYR A 484 -7.24 -33.12 -11.75
CA TYR A 484 -6.24 -33.01 -10.69
C TYR A 484 -5.81 -31.57 -10.39
N GLU A 485 -5.56 -30.75 -11.41
CA GLU A 485 -5.20 -29.33 -11.23
C GLU A 485 -6.28 -28.54 -10.49
N LEU A 486 -7.55 -28.76 -10.84
CA LEU A 486 -8.69 -28.10 -10.21
C LEU A 486 -8.90 -28.58 -8.77
N TYR A 487 -8.72 -29.88 -8.50
CA TYR A 487 -8.75 -30.42 -7.14
C TYR A 487 -7.62 -29.85 -6.27
N LYS A 488 -6.41 -29.72 -6.82
CA LYS A 488 -5.27 -29.12 -6.13
C LYS A 488 -5.56 -27.66 -5.76
N LYS A 489 -6.02 -26.86 -6.72
CA LYS A 489 -6.39 -25.45 -6.50
C LYS A 489 -7.48 -25.31 -5.42
N SER A 490 -8.51 -26.15 -5.46
CA SER A 490 -9.59 -26.16 -4.45
C SER A 490 -9.05 -26.49 -3.05
N ALA A 491 -8.17 -27.49 -2.94
CA ALA A 491 -7.59 -27.94 -1.68
C ALA A 491 -6.62 -26.93 -1.04
N GLU A 492 -5.83 -26.22 -1.85
CA GLU A 492 -4.90 -25.17 -1.37
C GLU A 492 -5.63 -23.99 -0.72
N GLN A 493 -6.88 -23.73 -1.12
CA GLN A 493 -7.69 -22.63 -0.60
C GLN A 493 -8.54 -22.99 0.63
N LEU A 494 -8.55 -24.24 1.10
CA LEU A 494 -9.46 -24.78 2.13
C LEU A 494 -8.88 -24.86 3.56
N PHE A 495 -7.95 -23.98 3.96
CA PHE A 495 -7.47 -23.94 5.36
C PHE A 495 -8.53 -23.40 6.36
N SER A 496 -9.55 -24.20 6.68
CA SER A 496 -10.29 -24.21 7.97
C SER A 496 -11.18 -25.47 8.15
N ASP A 497 -10.93 -26.18 9.25
CA ASP A 497 -11.66 -27.20 10.04
C ASP A 497 -12.61 -28.29 9.45
N ASP A 498 -12.45 -29.47 10.09
CA ASP A 498 -13.29 -30.69 10.22
C ASP A 498 -13.82 -31.45 8.99
N ALA A 499 -14.10 -30.79 7.87
CA ALA A 499 -14.42 -31.49 6.63
C ALA A 499 -13.23 -32.34 6.11
N LEU A 500 -12.02 -31.97 6.53
CA LEU A 500 -10.76 -32.63 6.19
C LEU A 500 -10.70 -34.09 6.68
N ASN A 501 -11.39 -34.51 7.75
CA ASN A 501 -11.26 -35.90 8.23
C ASN A 501 -12.09 -36.90 7.41
N LYS A 502 -13.30 -36.53 6.95
CA LYS A 502 -14.10 -37.39 6.06
C LYS A 502 -13.59 -37.36 4.62
N LEU A 503 -13.10 -36.21 4.14
CA LEU A 503 -12.47 -36.09 2.83
C LEU A 503 -11.07 -36.72 2.82
N SER A 504 -10.24 -36.55 3.85
CA SER A 504 -8.93 -37.20 3.93
C SER A 504 -9.04 -38.72 4.06
N GLN A 505 -10.03 -39.31 4.72
CA GLN A 505 -10.15 -40.78 4.73
C GLN A 505 -10.50 -41.36 3.35
N ARG A 506 -11.32 -40.65 2.55
CA ARG A 506 -11.57 -41.03 1.15
C ARG A 506 -10.35 -40.76 0.25
N PHE A 507 -9.63 -39.65 0.48
CA PHE A 507 -8.44 -39.25 -0.28
C PHE A 507 -7.19 -40.09 0.06
N ILE A 508 -6.89 -40.39 1.32
CA ILE A 508 -5.75 -41.20 1.76
C ILE A 508 -5.83 -42.63 1.23
N SER A 509 -7.04 -43.18 1.02
CA SER A 509 -7.21 -44.49 0.38
C SER A 509 -6.97 -44.49 -1.15
N LYS A 510 -7.05 -43.32 -1.80
CA LYS A 510 -6.89 -43.15 -3.25
C LYS A 510 -5.62 -42.40 -3.67
N ILE A 511 -4.85 -41.84 -2.73
CA ILE A 511 -3.48 -41.35 -2.94
C ILE A 511 -2.54 -42.55 -3.10
N ASN A 512 -2.72 -43.29 -4.19
CA ASN A 512 -1.65 -44.06 -4.81
C ASN A 512 -1.18 -43.25 -6.03
N ILE A 513 -0.27 -42.31 -5.74
CA ILE A 513 0.79 -41.78 -6.60
C ILE A 513 0.45 -41.78 -8.11
N PRO A 514 -0.15 -40.71 -8.67
CA PRO A 514 -0.34 -40.59 -10.12
C PRO A 514 0.98 -40.41 -10.89
N THR A 515 1.99 -39.74 -10.30
CA THR A 515 3.20 -39.28 -11.00
C THR A 515 4.28 -40.35 -11.21
N VAL A 516 4.34 -41.38 -10.37
CA VAL A 516 5.21 -42.54 -10.62
C VAL A 516 4.47 -43.60 -11.44
N ARG A 517 3.14 -43.52 -11.52
CA ARG A 517 2.31 -44.36 -12.40
C ARG A 517 2.54 -44.04 -13.87
N THR A 518 2.86 -42.79 -14.23
CA THR A 518 3.25 -42.38 -15.59
C THR A 518 4.57 -43.01 -16.06
N THR A 519 5.57 -43.14 -15.18
CA THR A 519 6.86 -43.80 -15.49
C THR A 519 6.71 -45.30 -15.76
N ILE A 520 5.72 -45.96 -15.16
CA ILE A 520 5.42 -47.39 -15.41
C ILE A 520 4.44 -47.56 -16.57
N ASN A 521 3.52 -46.61 -16.78
CA ASN A 521 2.59 -46.60 -17.91
C ASN A 521 3.28 -46.29 -19.25
N SER A 522 4.48 -45.69 -19.28
CA SER A 522 5.27 -45.56 -20.52
C SER A 522 5.77 -46.92 -21.04
N ILE A 523 5.82 -47.94 -20.19
CA ILE A 523 6.09 -49.33 -20.60
C ILE A 523 4.75 -50.01 -20.91
N ASN A 524 4.24 -49.71 -22.10
CA ASN A 524 2.95 -50.16 -22.62
C ASN A 524 2.95 -51.68 -22.89
N ASN A 525 2.77 -52.49 -21.83
CA ASN A 525 2.23 -53.87 -21.76
C ASN A 525 3.03 -54.70 -20.73
N LYS A 526 2.35 -55.36 -19.76
CA LYS A 526 2.97 -56.28 -18.78
C LYS A 526 3.84 -57.35 -19.46
N GLN A 527 3.49 -57.76 -20.68
CA GLN A 527 4.27 -58.71 -21.48
C GLN A 527 5.62 -58.14 -21.96
N GLN A 528 5.69 -56.86 -22.31
CA GLN A 528 6.95 -56.22 -22.73
C GLN A 528 7.93 -56.11 -21.56
N ILE A 529 7.45 -55.83 -20.35
CA ILE A 529 8.28 -55.82 -19.12
C ILE A 529 8.87 -57.22 -18.86
N ILE A 530 8.05 -58.27 -18.99
CA ILE A 530 8.51 -59.66 -18.83
C ILE A 530 9.60 -60.00 -19.85
N GLN A 531 9.44 -59.60 -21.12
CA GLN A 531 10.40 -59.87 -22.18
C GLN A 531 11.70 -59.05 -22.03
N GLN A 532 11.61 -57.75 -21.74
CA GLN A 532 12.75 -56.84 -21.63
C GLN A 532 13.65 -57.20 -20.42
N LEU A 533 13.03 -57.52 -19.28
CA LEU A 533 13.75 -57.87 -18.05
C LEU A 533 13.94 -59.40 -17.88
N ARG A 534 13.45 -60.20 -18.85
CA ARG A 534 13.47 -61.68 -18.83
C ARG A 534 12.95 -62.28 -17.52
N LEU A 535 11.87 -61.72 -16.96
CA LEU A 535 11.34 -62.08 -15.64
C LEU A 535 10.75 -63.50 -15.58
N ASN A 536 10.40 -64.08 -16.73
CA ASN A 536 9.93 -65.45 -16.86
C ASN A 536 11.07 -66.47 -17.03
N HIS A 537 12.33 -66.03 -17.07
CA HIS A 537 13.49 -66.94 -17.08
C HIS A 537 13.93 -67.28 -15.65
N GLY A 538 14.50 -68.45 -15.45
CA GLY A 538 15.21 -68.76 -14.22
C GLY A 538 16.62 -68.16 -14.25
N LEU A 539 17.34 -68.28 -13.16
CA LEU A 539 18.61 -67.65 -12.91
C LEU A 539 19.69 -68.73 -12.87
N LEU A 540 20.60 -68.69 -13.84
CA LEU A 540 21.88 -69.38 -13.73
C LEU A 540 22.80 -68.56 -12.81
N LEU A 541 23.34 -69.26 -11.84
CA LEU A 541 24.44 -68.79 -11.01
C LEU A 541 25.70 -69.45 -11.54
N ASP A 542 26.59 -68.67 -12.17
CA ASP A 542 27.99 -69.05 -12.23
C ASP A 542 28.70 -68.50 -10.99
N GLU A 543 29.95 -68.89 -10.73
CA GLU A 543 30.72 -68.45 -9.53
C GLU A 543 30.89 -66.91 -9.44
N TYR A 544 30.55 -66.17 -10.50
CA TYR A 544 30.88 -64.75 -10.69
C TYR A 544 29.70 -63.87 -11.19
N SER A 545 28.58 -64.43 -11.66
CA SER A 545 27.47 -63.67 -12.25
C SER A 545 26.10 -64.36 -12.17
N ILE A 546 25.03 -63.57 -12.20
CA ILE A 546 23.64 -64.03 -12.28
C ILE A 546 23.13 -63.73 -13.68
N GLN A 547 22.83 -64.77 -14.46
CA GLN A 547 22.32 -64.63 -15.82
C GLN A 547 20.94 -65.28 -15.95
N PRO A 548 20.04 -64.68 -16.75
CA PRO A 548 18.79 -65.35 -17.11
C PRO A 548 19.10 -66.62 -17.92
N SER A 549 18.33 -67.68 -17.66
CA SER A 549 18.44 -68.99 -18.29
C SER A 549 18.20 -68.95 -19.79
N LYS A 550 18.60 -70.02 -20.50
CA LYS A 550 18.41 -70.10 -21.96
C LYS A 550 16.93 -70.22 -22.35
N GLN A 551 16.12 -70.88 -21.53
CA GLN A 551 14.68 -71.04 -21.75
C GLN A 551 13.88 -70.41 -20.60
N ALA A 552 12.71 -69.86 -20.93
CA ALA A 552 11.76 -69.35 -19.95
C ALA A 552 11.11 -70.49 -19.15
N VAL A 553 10.92 -70.27 -17.86
CA VAL A 553 10.29 -71.19 -16.91
C VAL A 553 8.78 -71.34 -17.16
N PHE A 554 8.12 -70.31 -17.71
CA PHE A 554 6.69 -70.34 -18.06
C PHE A 554 6.36 -69.40 -19.24
N MET A 555 5.22 -69.66 -19.88
CA MET A 555 4.65 -68.85 -20.98
C MET A 555 3.90 -67.62 -20.43
N GLU A 556 3.80 -66.56 -21.24
CA GLU A 556 3.56 -65.13 -20.94
C GLU A 556 2.25 -64.74 -20.20
N ASP A 557 1.58 -65.68 -19.52
CA ASP A 557 0.18 -65.58 -19.08
C ASP A 557 0.02 -65.30 -17.57
N GLY A 558 1.10 -64.98 -16.85
CA GLY A 558 1.09 -64.88 -15.39
C GLY A 558 0.66 -63.51 -14.84
N GLU A 559 -0.08 -63.52 -13.72
CA GLU A 559 -0.42 -62.29 -12.98
C GLU A 559 0.84 -61.68 -12.33
N LEU A 560 1.27 -60.53 -12.87
CA LEU A 560 2.26 -59.66 -12.26
C LEU A 560 1.59 -58.53 -11.46
N ASP A 561 2.01 -58.41 -10.21
CA ASP A 561 1.75 -57.26 -9.36
C ASP A 561 2.94 -56.32 -9.36
N LEU A 562 2.68 -55.08 -9.78
CA LEU A 562 3.65 -53.99 -9.82
C LEU A 562 3.29 -53.02 -8.70
N ASN A 563 4.12 -52.96 -7.67
CA ASN A 563 3.95 -52.05 -6.54
C ASN A 563 5.07 -51.01 -6.53
N LEU A 564 4.71 -49.74 -6.36
CA LEU A 564 5.69 -48.67 -6.19
C LEU A 564 6.47 -48.87 -4.89
N CYS A 565 7.78 -48.71 -4.95
CA CYS A 565 8.64 -49.02 -3.81
C CYS A 565 8.81 -47.79 -2.90
N ASN A 566 8.29 -47.88 -1.67
CA ASN A 566 8.53 -46.89 -0.63
C ASN A 566 9.88 -47.06 0.09
N ARG A 567 10.70 -48.05 -0.29
CA ARG A 567 12.03 -48.27 0.31
C ARG A 567 12.95 -47.07 0.06
N GLN A 568 13.80 -46.78 1.05
CA GLN A 568 14.85 -45.78 0.91
C GLN A 568 15.98 -46.32 0.00
N PRO A 569 16.77 -45.45 -0.65
CA PRO A 569 17.95 -45.87 -1.39
C PRO A 569 18.94 -46.57 -0.46
N ILE A 570 19.60 -47.61 -0.95
CA ILE A 570 20.48 -48.47 -0.15
C ILE A 570 21.90 -48.39 -0.71
N ILE A 571 22.86 -48.29 0.20
CA ILE A 571 24.27 -48.10 -0.10
C ILE A 571 25.04 -49.39 0.12
N TYR A 572 25.97 -49.66 -0.78
CA TYR A 572 26.74 -50.89 -0.87
C TYR A 572 28.23 -50.62 -1.04
N ASP A 573 29.04 -51.23 -0.19
CA ASP A 573 30.49 -51.28 -0.33
C ASP A 573 30.91 -52.35 -1.35
N LEU A 574 31.74 -51.97 -2.33
CA LEU A 574 32.25 -52.87 -3.36
C LEU A 574 33.61 -53.44 -2.93
N SER A 575 33.66 -54.72 -2.55
CA SER A 575 34.91 -55.49 -2.46
C SER A 575 35.05 -56.42 -3.66
N ILE A 576 36.03 -56.17 -4.53
CA ILE A 576 36.41 -57.07 -5.62
C ILE A 576 37.69 -57.80 -5.20
N ASP A 577 37.67 -59.13 -5.24
CA ASP A 577 38.89 -59.94 -5.14
C ASP A 577 39.57 -60.08 -6.52
N LYS A 578 40.89 -60.14 -6.52
CA LYS A 578 41.78 -59.53 -7.52
C LYS A 578 41.83 -60.14 -8.94
N ASP A 579 41.08 -61.17 -9.28
CA ASP A 579 41.28 -61.88 -10.54
C ASP A 579 40.02 -61.86 -11.43
N ASN A 580 40.13 -61.16 -12.57
CA ASN A 580 39.27 -61.21 -13.78
C ASN A 580 38.07 -60.25 -13.98
N TYR A 581 38.16 -58.99 -13.54
CA TYR A 581 37.49 -57.90 -14.28
C TYR A 581 38.50 -56.84 -14.73
N LYS A 582 38.75 -56.77 -16.05
CA LYS A 582 39.57 -55.72 -16.66
C LYS A 582 38.95 -54.34 -16.39
N ASN A 583 39.66 -53.53 -15.59
CA ASN A 583 39.75 -52.05 -15.62
C ASN A 583 38.59 -51.13 -15.17
N ILE A 584 37.53 -51.57 -14.46
CA ILE A 584 36.38 -50.64 -14.22
C ILE A 584 36.16 -50.17 -12.76
N LEU A 585 36.59 -50.89 -11.71
CA LEU A 585 36.29 -50.53 -10.31
C LEU A 585 37.47 -50.75 -9.34
N GLN A 586 37.68 -49.81 -8.41
CA GLN A 586 38.66 -49.91 -7.31
C GLN A 586 37.97 -50.25 -5.98
N THR A 587 38.68 -50.84 -5.01
CA THR A 587 38.20 -51.22 -3.66
C THR A 587 37.80 -50.02 -2.75
N SER A 588 37.66 -48.84 -3.31
CA SER A 588 37.31 -47.56 -2.66
C SER A 588 36.03 -46.93 -3.19
N ASP A 589 35.33 -47.59 -4.10
CA ASP A 589 34.11 -47.10 -4.76
C ASP A 589 32.84 -47.58 -4.00
N ILE A 590 31.80 -46.75 -4.00
CA ILE A 590 30.50 -47.07 -3.38
C ILE A 590 29.41 -47.12 -4.45
N CYS A 591 28.46 -48.05 -4.31
CA CYS A 591 27.28 -48.15 -5.15
C CYS A 591 26.02 -47.79 -4.36
N ILE A 592 25.16 -46.95 -4.93
CA ILE A 592 23.86 -46.58 -4.36
C ILE A 592 22.75 -47.09 -5.27
N ASN A 593 21.88 -47.93 -4.73
CA ASN A 593 20.70 -48.45 -5.43
C ASN A 593 19.48 -47.57 -5.10
N PHE A 594 18.83 -47.02 -6.12
CA PHE A 594 17.60 -46.24 -6.02
C PHE A 594 16.40 -47.06 -6.50
N PRO A 595 15.65 -47.73 -5.58
CA PRO A 595 14.52 -48.57 -5.96
C PRO A 595 13.30 -47.72 -6.33
N ILE A 596 12.64 -48.09 -7.43
CA ILE A 596 11.45 -47.39 -7.95
C ILE A 596 10.21 -48.25 -7.77
N ALA A 597 10.31 -49.53 -8.13
CA ALA A 597 9.19 -50.45 -8.10
C ALA A 597 9.63 -51.85 -7.69
N GLU A 598 8.67 -52.59 -7.17
CA GLU A 598 8.74 -53.98 -6.81
C GLU A 598 7.81 -54.76 -7.73
N ILE A 599 8.36 -55.76 -8.41
CA ILE A 599 7.62 -56.64 -9.31
C ILE A 599 7.47 -57.99 -8.62
N THR A 600 6.23 -58.40 -8.34
CA THR A 600 5.92 -59.70 -7.72
C THR A 600 5.17 -60.58 -8.70
N TYR A 601 5.67 -61.80 -8.87
CA TYR A 601 5.00 -62.83 -9.67
C TYR A 601 4.05 -63.66 -8.80
N LYS A 602 2.73 -63.56 -9.08
CA LYS A 602 1.67 -64.27 -8.34
C LYS A 602 1.22 -65.57 -9.00
N GLY A 603 1.65 -65.84 -10.23
CA GLY A 603 1.27 -67.06 -10.95
C GLY A 603 1.73 -68.34 -10.25
N ASP A 604 0.97 -69.41 -10.46
CA ASP A 604 1.31 -70.75 -9.99
C ASP A 604 2.38 -71.38 -10.89
N VAL A 605 3.63 -71.31 -10.44
CA VAL A 605 4.79 -71.86 -11.17
C VAL A 605 4.78 -73.39 -11.19
N SER A 606 3.99 -74.06 -10.32
CA SER A 606 4.01 -75.53 -10.17
C SER A 606 3.49 -76.28 -11.40
N LYS A 607 2.51 -75.71 -12.13
CA LYS A 607 1.97 -76.30 -13.37
C LYS A 607 3.02 -76.38 -14.48
N SER A 608 3.92 -75.40 -14.58
CA SER A 608 4.94 -75.34 -15.64
C SER A 608 6.04 -76.39 -15.45
N PHE A 609 6.37 -76.74 -14.20
CA PHE A 609 7.39 -77.75 -13.88
C PHE A 609 6.87 -79.20 -13.94
N SER A 610 5.55 -79.41 -14.00
CA SER A 610 4.94 -80.75 -14.05
C SER A 610 5.27 -81.56 -15.33
N LYS A 611 5.86 -80.92 -16.35
CA LYS A 611 6.26 -81.54 -17.62
C LYS A 611 7.76 -81.88 -17.72
N CYS A 612 8.57 -81.57 -16.70
CA CYS A 612 10.02 -81.78 -16.76
C CYS A 612 10.40 -83.17 -16.22
N VAL A 613 11.11 -83.95 -17.05
CA VAL A 613 11.56 -85.32 -16.75
C VAL A 613 12.78 -85.32 -15.82
N ASP A 614 12.90 -86.35 -14.97
CA ASP A 614 13.87 -86.62 -13.89
C ASP A 614 15.37 -86.53 -14.27
N ASN A 615 15.89 -85.35 -14.63
CA ASN A 615 17.33 -85.14 -14.80
C ASN A 615 17.78 -83.70 -14.48
N ASP A 616 18.11 -83.46 -13.20
CA ASP A 616 18.45 -82.15 -12.62
C ASP A 616 19.58 -81.39 -13.35
N ALA A 617 20.56 -82.10 -13.91
CA ALA A 617 21.69 -81.50 -14.62
C ALA A 617 21.30 -80.83 -15.95
N ILE A 618 20.28 -81.37 -16.64
CA ILE A 618 19.76 -80.82 -17.89
C ILE A 618 18.79 -79.67 -17.59
N LEU A 619 17.98 -79.81 -16.54
CA LEU A 619 17.02 -78.81 -16.04
C LEU A 619 17.73 -77.50 -15.66
N ASN A 620 18.80 -77.59 -14.87
CA ASN A 620 19.60 -76.43 -14.45
C ASN A 620 20.27 -75.71 -15.63
N LYS A 621 20.69 -76.46 -16.67
CA LYS A 621 21.35 -75.89 -17.86
C LYS A 621 20.38 -75.18 -18.81
N LEU A 622 19.11 -75.60 -18.83
CA LEU A 622 18.06 -75.02 -19.69
C LEU A 622 17.29 -73.89 -18.99
N TYR A 623 16.86 -74.11 -17.75
CA TYR A 623 15.95 -73.23 -17.02
C TYR A 623 16.61 -72.48 -15.85
N GLY A 624 17.88 -72.74 -15.54
CA GLY A 624 18.61 -72.08 -14.45
C GLY A 624 18.54 -72.81 -13.12
N HIS A 625 19.29 -72.33 -12.13
CA HIS A 625 19.36 -72.90 -10.77
C HIS A 625 18.20 -72.40 -9.87
N PHE A 626 17.76 -71.15 -10.04
CA PHE A 626 16.75 -70.51 -9.19
C PHE A 626 15.71 -69.75 -10.00
N PHE A 627 14.54 -69.48 -9.42
CA PHE A 627 13.54 -68.58 -9.97
C PHE A 627 13.18 -67.49 -8.95
N ALA A 628 13.18 -66.22 -9.35
CA ALA A 628 12.87 -65.10 -8.45
C ALA A 628 11.37 -64.78 -8.48
N ARG A 629 10.68 -64.94 -7.34
CA ARG A 629 9.26 -64.53 -7.23
C ARG A 629 9.08 -63.02 -7.09
N LYS A 630 10.12 -62.32 -6.66
CA LYS A 630 10.09 -60.88 -6.43
C LYS A 630 11.35 -60.25 -6.99
N VAL A 631 11.20 -59.18 -7.76
CA VAL A 631 12.31 -58.47 -8.40
C VAL A 631 12.19 -57.00 -8.06
N LEU A 632 13.27 -56.44 -7.50
CA LEU A 632 13.37 -55.02 -7.21
C LEU A 632 13.99 -54.31 -8.41
N VAL A 633 13.33 -53.28 -8.92
CA VAL A 633 13.76 -52.57 -10.12
C VAL A 633 13.97 -51.08 -9.86
N GLY A 634 14.94 -50.50 -10.56
CA GLY A 634 15.31 -49.09 -10.43
C GLY A 634 16.63 -48.78 -11.13
N SER A 635 17.41 -47.85 -10.58
CA SER A 635 18.72 -47.48 -11.15
C SER A 635 19.83 -47.42 -10.10
N LYS A 636 21.09 -47.41 -10.57
CA LYS A 636 22.30 -47.44 -9.74
C LYS A 636 23.19 -46.24 -10.03
N LEU A 637 23.79 -45.71 -8.98
CA LEU A 637 24.74 -44.60 -9.04
C LEU A 637 26.06 -45.04 -8.40
N LEU A 638 27.16 -44.90 -9.13
CA LEU A 638 28.51 -45.28 -8.71
C LEU A 638 29.29 -44.03 -8.30
N ILE A 639 29.79 -44.03 -7.07
CA ILE A 639 30.65 -42.96 -6.54
C ILE A 639 32.08 -43.48 -6.53
N LYS A 640 32.91 -42.91 -7.41
CA LYS A 640 34.32 -43.29 -7.57
C LYS A 640 35.23 -42.49 -6.63
N ASN A 641 36.28 -43.14 -6.14
CA ASN A 641 37.35 -42.53 -5.34
C ASN A 641 36.90 -41.90 -4.01
N LEU A 642 35.83 -42.39 -3.39
CA LEU A 642 35.28 -41.77 -2.16
C LEU A 642 36.31 -41.72 -1.02
N LYS A 643 37.16 -42.75 -0.87
CA LYS A 643 38.22 -42.78 0.17
C LYS A 643 39.35 -41.77 -0.05
N LEU A 644 39.47 -41.17 -1.24
CA LEU A 644 40.46 -40.13 -1.56
C LEU A 644 39.91 -38.70 -1.34
N ALA A 645 38.62 -38.57 -1.04
CA ALA A 645 37.97 -37.29 -0.79
C ALA A 645 38.13 -36.86 0.67
N THR A 646 38.20 -35.55 0.91
CA THR A 646 38.18 -34.97 2.25
C THR A 646 36.81 -35.18 2.92
N GLN A 647 36.77 -35.24 4.25
CA GLN A 647 35.52 -35.42 5.00
C GLN A 647 34.45 -34.39 4.61
N THR A 648 34.84 -33.12 4.44
CA THR A 648 33.95 -32.05 3.97
C THR A 648 33.32 -32.34 2.60
N GLN A 649 34.08 -32.92 1.66
CA GLN A 649 33.56 -33.28 0.34
C GLN A 649 32.57 -34.44 0.40
N VAL A 650 32.80 -35.39 1.31
CA VAL A 650 31.90 -36.53 1.57
C VAL A 650 30.60 -36.05 2.21
N ASP A 651 30.66 -35.15 3.18
CA ASP A 651 29.48 -34.61 3.88
C ASP A 651 28.61 -33.76 2.94
N ILE A 652 29.24 -32.93 2.08
CA ILE A 652 28.51 -32.18 1.04
C ILE A 652 27.84 -33.14 0.06
N LEU A 653 28.52 -34.20 -0.39
CA LEU A 653 27.95 -35.21 -1.29
C LEU A 653 26.71 -35.88 -0.68
N LYS A 654 26.82 -36.28 0.59
CA LYS A 654 25.72 -36.91 1.36
C LYS A 654 24.49 -36.02 1.44
N PHE A 655 24.66 -34.77 1.89
CA PHE A 655 23.58 -33.79 2.00
C PHE A 655 22.91 -33.53 0.64
N TYR A 656 23.70 -33.45 -0.42
CA TYR A 656 23.21 -33.13 -1.75
C TYR A 656 22.40 -34.27 -2.40
N LEU A 657 22.86 -35.51 -2.25
CA LEU A 657 22.14 -36.70 -2.70
C LEU A 657 20.80 -36.84 -1.98
N LEU A 658 20.75 -36.54 -0.68
CA LEU A 658 19.52 -36.55 0.09
C LEU A 658 18.53 -35.48 -0.38
N CYS A 659 19.00 -34.25 -0.59
CA CYS A 659 18.18 -33.13 -1.06
C CYS A 659 17.59 -33.42 -2.45
N THR A 660 18.43 -33.80 -3.42
CA THR A 660 17.99 -34.10 -4.80
C THR A 660 17.05 -35.30 -4.87
N TYR A 661 17.30 -36.36 -4.11
CA TYR A 661 16.39 -37.49 -3.96
C TYR A 661 15.02 -37.06 -3.40
N SER A 662 15.01 -36.21 -2.36
CA SER A 662 13.78 -35.74 -1.74
C SER A 662 12.96 -34.86 -2.69
N SER A 663 13.62 -33.93 -3.41
CA SER A 663 12.96 -33.11 -4.44
C SER A 663 12.32 -33.96 -5.53
N ALA A 664 13.06 -34.95 -6.05
CA ALA A 664 12.62 -35.79 -7.15
C ALA A 664 11.48 -36.74 -6.72
N LYS A 665 11.60 -37.42 -5.58
CA LYS A 665 10.61 -38.41 -5.14
C LYS A 665 9.28 -37.78 -4.68
N TYR A 666 9.30 -36.59 -4.10
CA TYR A 666 8.11 -35.96 -3.50
C TYR A 666 7.54 -34.79 -4.32
N SER A 667 8.02 -34.55 -5.54
CA SER A 667 7.52 -33.51 -6.46
C SER A 667 7.43 -32.11 -5.84
N THR A 668 8.45 -31.75 -5.07
CA THR A 668 8.60 -30.41 -4.48
C THR A 668 9.73 -29.70 -5.21
N GLU A 669 9.45 -28.59 -5.88
CA GLU A 669 10.49 -27.67 -6.37
C GLU A 669 11.27 -27.16 -5.15
N ILE A 670 12.43 -27.78 -4.89
CA ILE A 670 13.46 -27.13 -4.10
C ILE A 670 14.31 -26.36 -5.10
N SER A 671 14.08 -25.06 -5.24
CA SER A 671 14.92 -24.20 -6.07
C SER A 671 16.29 -24.05 -5.43
N PHE A 672 17.16 -25.05 -5.61
CA PHE A 672 18.59 -24.91 -5.35
C PHE A 672 19.23 -24.15 -6.51
N ASN A 673 18.95 -22.86 -6.63
CA ASN A 673 19.69 -22.03 -7.58
C ASN A 673 21.07 -21.70 -7.01
N ASN A 674 22.02 -22.48 -7.50
CA ASN A 674 23.44 -22.20 -7.65
C ASN A 674 24.38 -22.35 -6.45
N SER A 675 25.35 -23.24 -6.71
CA SER A 675 26.79 -23.00 -6.54
C SER A 675 27.49 -23.45 -5.25
N PHE A 676 27.23 -24.66 -4.80
CA PHE A 676 28.36 -25.45 -4.26
C PHE A 676 29.39 -25.64 -5.38
N ALA A 677 30.67 -25.38 -5.11
CA ALA A 677 31.74 -25.61 -6.06
C ALA A 677 31.90 -27.13 -6.29
N LEU A 678 31.17 -27.67 -7.26
CA LEU A 678 31.11 -29.10 -7.62
C LEU A 678 32.45 -29.66 -8.14
N ASN A 679 33.44 -28.80 -8.40
CA ASN A 679 34.80 -29.22 -8.76
C ASN A 679 35.54 -29.96 -7.61
N LEU A 680 34.89 -30.11 -6.46
CA LEU A 680 35.40 -30.80 -5.27
C LEU A 680 34.64 -32.09 -4.93
N LEU A 681 33.57 -32.48 -5.63
CA LEU A 681 32.86 -33.73 -5.32
C LEU A 681 33.59 -34.98 -5.85
N PRO A 682 33.50 -36.13 -5.16
CA PRO A 682 33.86 -37.42 -5.74
C PRO A 682 33.14 -37.67 -7.06
N LYS A 683 33.77 -38.39 -8.00
CA LYS A 683 33.24 -38.60 -9.35
C LYS A 683 32.00 -39.49 -9.31
N ILE A 684 30.86 -38.95 -9.76
CA ILE A 684 29.56 -39.64 -9.83
C ILE A 684 29.32 -40.14 -11.25
N VAL A 685 29.10 -41.45 -11.40
CA VAL A 685 28.89 -42.10 -12.70
C VAL A 685 27.64 -42.97 -12.65
N THR A 686 26.84 -42.94 -13.71
CA THR A 686 25.69 -43.84 -13.89
C THR A 686 26.14 -45.21 -14.42
N LEU A 687 25.25 -46.20 -14.39
CA LEU A 687 25.54 -47.54 -14.94
C LEU A 687 25.84 -47.54 -16.45
N ASP A 688 25.25 -46.60 -17.19
CA ASP A 688 25.44 -46.42 -18.64
C ASP A 688 26.74 -45.68 -19.00
N GLY A 689 27.51 -45.23 -18.00
CA GLY A 689 28.78 -44.53 -18.18
C GLY A 689 28.69 -42.99 -18.17
N ASP A 690 27.48 -42.41 -18.04
CA ASP A 690 27.31 -40.95 -17.96
C ASP A 690 27.92 -40.40 -16.66
N GLU A 691 28.72 -39.34 -16.79
CA GLU A 691 29.31 -38.61 -15.66
C GLU A 691 28.39 -37.45 -15.23
N LEU A 692 27.88 -37.51 -13.99
CA LEU A 692 26.96 -36.52 -13.41
C LEU A 692 27.73 -35.42 -12.69
N ASN A 693 28.48 -34.63 -13.46
CA ASN A 693 29.41 -33.63 -12.95
C ASN A 693 28.80 -32.25 -12.64
N THR A 694 27.49 -32.04 -12.82
CA THR A 694 26.80 -30.78 -12.51
C THR A 694 25.50 -31.01 -11.72
N HIS A 695 25.04 -29.98 -10.99
CA HIS A 695 23.74 -30.01 -10.28
C HIS A 695 22.62 -30.41 -11.22
N GLU A 696 22.50 -29.69 -12.35
CA GLU A 696 21.46 -29.89 -13.34
C GLU A 696 21.47 -31.31 -13.88
N LYS A 697 22.65 -31.90 -14.12
CA LYS A 697 22.76 -33.29 -14.59
C LYS A 697 22.29 -34.29 -13.53
N LEU A 698 22.68 -34.12 -12.27
CA LEU A 698 22.25 -35.00 -11.18
C LEU A 698 20.76 -34.83 -10.86
N ALA A 699 20.28 -33.59 -10.78
CA ALA A 699 18.88 -33.26 -10.54
C ALA A 699 17.99 -33.76 -11.68
N LYS A 700 18.37 -33.51 -12.94
CA LYS A 700 17.67 -34.06 -14.11
C LYS A 700 17.72 -35.59 -14.13
N TRP A 701 18.84 -36.19 -13.73
CA TRP A 701 18.91 -37.66 -13.62
C TRP A 701 17.96 -38.19 -12.54
N MET A 702 17.90 -37.57 -11.36
CA MET A 702 16.98 -37.95 -10.29
C MET A 702 15.51 -37.71 -10.66
N SER A 703 15.19 -36.55 -11.25
CA SER A 703 13.84 -36.23 -11.72
C SER A 703 13.41 -37.14 -12.87
N SER A 704 14.29 -37.47 -13.81
CA SER A 704 13.94 -38.44 -14.87
C SER A 704 13.67 -39.85 -14.32
N LEU A 705 14.28 -40.21 -13.19
CA LEU A 705 14.04 -41.49 -12.51
C LEU A 705 12.66 -41.59 -11.84
N TYR A 706 12.19 -40.51 -11.21
CA TYR A 706 10.95 -40.53 -10.40
C TYR A 706 9.76 -39.77 -11.02
N GLN A 707 10.01 -38.88 -11.99
CA GLN A 707 9.02 -37.92 -12.52
C GLN A 707 8.83 -38.01 -14.05
N GLU A 708 9.90 -38.13 -14.86
CA GLU A 708 9.80 -38.00 -16.34
C GLU A 708 9.81 -39.35 -17.10
N GLY A 709 10.30 -40.44 -16.47
CA GLY A 709 10.14 -41.81 -16.96
C GLY A 709 10.87 -42.19 -18.26
N GLU A 710 11.93 -41.46 -18.63
CA GLU A 710 12.66 -41.65 -19.89
C GLU A 710 13.82 -42.68 -19.84
N LYS A 711 14.29 -43.13 -18.67
CA LYS A 711 15.49 -43.99 -18.55
C LYS A 711 15.21 -45.50 -18.44
N SER A 712 16.16 -46.31 -18.92
CA SER A 712 16.23 -47.77 -18.80
C SER A 712 16.17 -48.21 -17.32
N ILE A 713 15.18 -49.05 -17.01
CA ILE A 713 15.01 -49.65 -15.68
C ILE A 713 15.90 -50.91 -15.60
N PHE A 714 16.71 -51.02 -14.55
CA PHE A 714 17.59 -52.17 -14.30
C PHE A 714 17.09 -53.01 -13.12
N ILE A 715 17.43 -54.30 -13.15
CA ILE A 715 17.20 -55.20 -12.01
C ILE A 715 18.23 -54.86 -10.92
N LEU A 716 17.76 -54.41 -9.76
CA LEU A 716 18.58 -54.08 -8.61
C LEU A 716 18.88 -55.32 -7.78
N SER A 717 17.87 -56.14 -7.50
CA SER A 717 18.01 -57.40 -6.77
C SER A 717 16.91 -58.40 -7.10
N TYR A 718 17.23 -59.69 -6.94
CA TYR A 718 16.31 -60.81 -6.98
C TYR A 718 16.01 -61.27 -5.55
N GLU A 719 14.73 -61.25 -5.18
CA GLU A 719 14.21 -61.64 -3.87
C GLU A 719 13.30 -62.88 -4.00
N ASN A 720 13.13 -63.62 -2.90
CA ASN A 720 12.33 -64.84 -2.84
C ASN A 720 12.73 -65.87 -3.90
N LEU A 721 14.01 -66.24 -3.90
CA LEU A 721 14.58 -67.22 -4.83
C LEU A 721 14.09 -68.64 -4.52
N ILE A 722 13.55 -69.31 -5.53
CA ILE A 722 13.06 -70.69 -5.46
C ILE A 722 14.02 -71.60 -6.23
N PRO A 723 14.64 -72.61 -5.60
CA PRO A 723 15.44 -73.59 -6.32
C PRO A 723 14.58 -74.35 -7.33
N ILE A 724 15.05 -74.47 -8.57
CA ILE A 724 14.30 -75.13 -9.65
C ILE A 724 14.22 -76.65 -9.44
N SER A 725 15.18 -77.26 -8.73
CA SER A 725 15.22 -78.71 -8.48
C SER A 725 14.44 -79.19 -7.25
N GLN A 726 14.20 -78.38 -6.20
CA GLN A 726 13.42 -78.78 -5.02
C GLN A 726 12.79 -77.60 -4.27
N LEU A 727 11.49 -77.68 -4.00
CA LEU A 727 10.74 -76.80 -3.08
C LEU A 727 11.14 -77.09 -1.62
N LYS A 728 12.28 -76.56 -1.13
CA LYS A 728 12.55 -76.23 0.30
C LYS A 728 14.00 -75.74 0.54
N LYS A 729 14.26 -74.47 0.26
CA LYS A 729 15.10 -73.55 1.07
C LYS A 729 15.12 -72.17 0.42
N PHE A 730 14.76 -71.14 1.19
CA PHE A 730 14.81 -69.75 0.75
C PHE A 730 16.22 -69.20 0.93
N ILE A 731 16.77 -68.60 -0.13
CA ILE A 731 17.93 -67.70 -0.05
C ILE A 731 17.36 -66.28 -0.06
N THR A 732 17.88 -65.41 0.82
CA THR A 732 17.21 -64.15 1.22
C THR A 732 17.27 -63.03 0.17
N GLU A 733 18.37 -62.82 -0.56
CA GLU A 733 18.47 -61.83 -1.66
C GLU A 733 19.76 -62.03 -2.47
N LYS A 734 19.75 -61.86 -3.80
CA LYS A 734 20.99 -61.81 -4.63
C LYS A 734 20.94 -60.70 -5.69
N GLN A 735 22.05 -59.98 -5.89
CA GLN A 735 22.18 -58.92 -6.90
C GLN A 735 22.93 -59.41 -8.16
N PRO A 736 22.59 -58.91 -9.36
CA PRO A 736 23.36 -59.20 -10.58
C PRO A 736 24.77 -58.56 -10.52
N GLY A 737 25.82 -59.39 -10.65
CA GLY A 737 27.19 -58.95 -10.95
C GLY A 737 28.11 -58.55 -9.78
N VAL A 738 27.79 -58.89 -8.52
CA VAL A 738 28.64 -58.56 -7.35
C VAL A 738 28.72 -59.76 -6.39
N ILE A 739 29.93 -60.10 -5.95
CA ILE A 739 30.27 -61.42 -5.38
C ILE A 739 30.09 -61.52 -3.86
N ASP A 740 30.25 -60.44 -3.08
CA ASP A 740 29.89 -60.44 -1.65
C ASP A 740 29.72 -58.99 -1.16
N LEU A 741 28.57 -58.69 -0.54
CA LEU A 741 28.24 -57.36 -0.01
C LEU A 741 28.22 -57.44 1.53
N LYS A 742 29.11 -56.70 2.19
CA LYS A 742 29.29 -56.80 3.66
C LYS A 742 28.47 -55.83 4.49
N GLU A 743 27.92 -54.75 3.93
CA GLU A 743 27.13 -53.78 4.71
C GLU A 743 26.04 -53.08 3.87
N LYS A 744 24.85 -52.91 4.44
CA LYS A 744 23.68 -52.23 3.85
C LYS A 744 23.26 -51.09 4.77
N LEU A 745 23.56 -49.85 4.40
CA LEU A 745 23.01 -48.66 5.07
C LEU A 745 21.97 -48.01 4.17
N SER A 746 20.89 -47.49 4.74
CA SER A 746 20.00 -46.61 4.00
C SER A 746 20.69 -45.28 3.69
N LEU A 747 20.24 -44.55 2.67
CA LEU A 747 20.76 -43.21 2.37
C LEU A 747 20.67 -42.27 3.58
N VAL A 748 19.60 -42.39 4.37
CA VAL A 748 19.39 -41.58 5.58
C VAL A 748 20.37 -41.98 6.69
N GLU A 749 20.60 -43.28 6.88
CA GLU A 749 21.55 -43.79 7.87
C GLU A 749 23.00 -43.44 7.51
N TRP A 750 23.34 -43.45 6.22
CA TRP A 750 24.67 -43.10 5.74
C TRP A 750 24.98 -41.60 5.80
N VAL A 751 23.98 -40.73 5.63
CA VAL A 751 24.13 -39.28 5.84
C VAL A 751 24.55 -39.01 7.29
N GLY A 752 24.00 -39.76 8.25
CA GLY A 752 24.29 -39.58 9.68
C GLY A 752 23.59 -38.33 10.25
N ASP A 753 23.40 -38.31 11.58
CA ASP A 753 22.66 -37.32 12.40
C ASP A 753 21.34 -36.77 11.83
N VAL A 754 20.25 -36.97 12.59
CA VAL A 754 18.88 -36.48 12.32
C VAL A 754 18.83 -34.97 12.02
N VAL A 755 19.85 -34.23 12.46
CA VAL A 755 20.01 -32.78 12.35
C VAL A 755 20.11 -32.30 10.89
N ASP A 756 20.80 -33.03 10.00
CA ASP A 756 20.96 -32.61 8.60
C ASP A 756 19.68 -32.81 7.78
N ASN A 757 18.92 -33.88 8.08
CA ASN A 757 17.58 -34.09 7.50
C ASN A 757 16.60 -32.98 7.91
N ASN A 758 16.69 -32.55 9.18
CA ASN A 758 15.84 -31.51 9.73
C ASN A 758 16.20 -30.12 9.19
N LEU A 759 17.49 -29.82 8.98
CA LEU A 759 17.92 -28.53 8.46
C LEU A 759 17.31 -28.24 7.08
N ALA A 760 17.24 -29.21 6.18
CA ALA A 760 16.57 -29.05 4.88
C ALA A 760 15.06 -28.76 5.05
N SER A 761 14.39 -29.48 5.96
CA SER A 761 12.97 -29.27 6.27
C SER A 761 12.71 -27.90 6.92
N TRP A 762 13.57 -27.47 7.85
CA TRP A 762 13.47 -26.18 8.54
C TRP A 762 13.79 -25.01 7.62
N THR A 763 14.73 -25.19 6.70
CA THR A 763 15.02 -24.22 5.65
C THR A 763 13.77 -23.91 4.82
N ARG A 764 12.97 -24.94 4.50
CA ARG A 764 11.66 -24.78 3.86
C ARG A 764 10.61 -24.16 4.80
N LYS A 765 10.51 -24.67 6.03
CA LYS A 765 9.44 -24.27 6.97
C LYS A 765 9.59 -22.85 7.50
N PHE A 766 10.83 -22.37 7.63
CA PHE A 766 11.17 -21.07 8.23
C PHE A 766 11.92 -20.14 7.28
N HIS A 767 12.00 -20.48 5.99
CA HIS A 767 12.50 -19.61 4.93
C HIS A 767 13.92 -19.05 5.17
N LEU A 768 14.85 -19.90 5.62
CA LEU A 768 16.19 -19.46 6.08
C LEU A 768 17.08 -18.81 5.00
N PHE A 769 16.69 -18.84 3.72
CA PHE A 769 17.37 -18.20 2.58
C PHE A 769 16.81 -16.83 2.18
N GLN A 770 15.67 -16.46 2.74
CA GLN A 770 14.99 -15.21 2.42
C GLN A 770 15.40 -14.13 3.41
N GLY A 771 15.54 -12.90 2.93
CA GLY A 771 15.74 -11.75 3.79
C GLY A 771 14.44 -11.41 4.51
N LEU A 772 14.55 -10.63 5.58
CA LEU A 772 13.40 -10.09 6.30
C LEU A 772 13.11 -8.67 5.80
N ILE A 773 11.86 -8.45 5.40
CA ILE A 773 11.30 -7.14 5.03
C ILE A 773 10.69 -6.53 6.28
N PHE A 774 10.81 -5.22 6.41
CA PHE A 774 10.28 -4.44 7.51
C PHE A 774 9.54 -3.26 6.92
N ASN A 775 8.21 -3.27 7.02
CA ASN A 775 7.35 -2.26 6.44
C ASN A 775 6.30 -1.84 7.46
N ASN A 776 6.17 -0.55 7.77
CA ASN A 776 5.13 -0.01 8.67
C ASN A 776 4.92 -0.79 9.99
N TYR A 777 6.00 -1.25 10.62
CA TYR A 777 5.96 -2.04 11.86
C TYR A 777 5.37 -3.45 11.72
N GLU A 778 5.34 -4.00 10.51
CA GLU A 778 5.11 -5.42 10.22
C GLU A 778 6.35 -6.05 9.56
N MET A 779 6.58 -7.33 9.85
CA MET A 779 7.74 -8.07 9.36
C MET A 779 7.28 -9.16 8.41
N GLU A 780 7.82 -9.13 7.20
CA GLU A 780 7.49 -10.07 6.14
C GLU A 780 8.75 -10.81 5.68
N ILE A 781 8.57 -12.02 5.16
CA ILE A 781 9.64 -12.79 4.54
C ILE A 781 9.77 -12.34 3.08
N SER A 782 11.00 -12.13 2.61
CA SER A 782 11.23 -11.66 1.25
C SER A 782 10.69 -12.61 0.19
N LYS A 783 10.20 -12.04 -0.92
CA LYS A 783 9.66 -12.83 -2.03
C LYS A 783 10.75 -13.63 -2.73
N LYS A 784 11.97 -13.08 -2.81
CA LYS A 784 13.12 -13.72 -3.45
C LYS A 784 14.27 -14.02 -2.47
N PRO A 785 15.02 -15.12 -2.69
CA PRO A 785 16.23 -15.40 -1.93
C PRO A 785 17.37 -14.45 -2.33
N SER A 786 18.05 -13.93 -1.33
CA SER A 786 19.15 -12.97 -1.49
C SER A 786 20.52 -13.57 -1.20
N ILE A 787 20.56 -14.76 -0.60
CA ILE A 787 21.76 -15.38 -0.04
C ILE A 787 21.85 -16.88 -0.38
N ASP A 788 23.08 -17.32 -0.68
CA ASP A 788 23.49 -18.72 -0.86
C ASP A 788 24.38 -19.20 0.30
N PHE A 789 24.29 -20.48 0.69
CA PHE A 789 25.24 -21.10 1.63
C PHE A 789 26.55 -21.52 0.95
N ILE A 790 27.67 -21.10 1.51
CA ILE A 790 29.03 -21.54 1.16
C ILE A 790 29.40 -22.83 1.92
N LYS A 791 28.87 -22.98 3.14
CA LYS A 791 29.13 -24.12 4.05
C LYS A 791 27.82 -24.52 4.75
N ILE A 792 27.66 -25.81 5.07
CA ILE A 792 26.51 -26.32 5.83
C ILE A 792 26.41 -25.54 7.16
N PRO A 793 25.27 -24.89 7.44
CA PRO A 793 25.00 -24.23 8.71
C PRO A 793 25.25 -25.15 9.91
N LYS A 794 25.92 -24.63 10.94
CA LYS A 794 26.09 -25.39 12.18
C LYS A 794 24.76 -25.36 12.94
N VAL A 795 24.24 -26.53 13.26
CA VAL A 795 23.05 -26.68 14.09
C VAL A 795 23.44 -27.29 15.44
N ASN A 796 23.12 -26.60 16.52
CA ASN A 796 23.33 -27.08 17.88
C ASN A 796 21.97 -27.45 18.50
N THR A 797 21.89 -28.56 19.21
CA THR A 797 20.73 -28.86 20.07
C THR A 797 20.76 -27.96 21.30
N SER A 798 19.67 -27.25 21.59
CA SER A 798 19.47 -26.46 22.81
C SER A 798 18.34 -27.10 23.61
N ASN A 799 18.44 -27.13 24.94
CA ASN A 799 17.36 -27.58 25.83
C ASN A 799 17.14 -26.53 26.93
N LYS A 800 17.14 -25.26 26.53
CA LYS A 800 17.07 -24.13 27.45
C LYS A 800 15.63 -23.61 27.48
N SER A 801 15.10 -23.43 28.67
CA SER A 801 13.87 -22.67 28.87
C SER A 801 14.19 -21.48 29.76
N TYR A 802 13.76 -20.28 29.36
CA TYR A 802 13.98 -19.06 30.13
C TYR A 802 12.82 -18.07 29.98
N LEU A 803 12.77 -17.16 30.95
CA LEU A 803 11.84 -16.04 30.97
C LEU A 803 12.64 -14.75 30.74
N LYS A 804 12.23 -13.97 29.74
CA LYS A 804 12.82 -12.68 29.39
C LYS A 804 11.79 -11.57 29.57
N ILE A 805 12.16 -10.53 30.31
CA ILE A 805 11.34 -9.33 30.51
C ILE A 805 12.05 -8.17 29.84
N ILE A 806 11.36 -7.47 28.93
CA ILE A 806 11.93 -6.42 28.11
C ILE A 806 11.09 -5.15 28.26
N LYS A 807 11.75 -4.02 28.53
CA LYS A 807 11.13 -2.69 28.48
C LYS A 807 11.55 -1.99 27.19
N PRO A 808 10.70 -1.95 26.15
CA PRO A 808 10.99 -1.17 24.96
C PRO A 808 11.00 0.33 25.30
N SER A 809 11.92 1.06 24.68
CA SER A 809 12.10 2.51 24.79
C SER A 809 11.58 3.26 23.56
N THR A 810 11.37 2.56 22.44
CA THR A 810 10.87 3.12 21.17
C THR A 810 9.78 2.24 20.56
N LYS A 811 8.92 2.82 19.70
CA LYS A 811 7.92 2.07 18.92
C LYS A 811 8.58 0.99 18.04
N LEU A 812 9.78 1.26 17.52
CA LEU A 812 10.55 0.29 16.76
C LEU A 812 10.92 -0.94 17.61
N GLU A 813 11.38 -0.74 18.84
CA GLU A 813 11.70 -1.86 19.74
C GLU A 813 10.47 -2.71 20.07
N VAL A 814 9.30 -2.11 20.27
CA VAL A 814 8.02 -2.84 20.47
C VAL A 814 7.73 -3.76 19.28
N CYS A 815 7.90 -3.23 18.06
CA CYS A 815 7.68 -3.97 16.83
C CYS A 815 8.67 -5.15 16.69
N LEU A 816 9.95 -4.90 16.92
CA LEU A 816 11.00 -5.91 16.82
C LEU A 816 10.77 -7.05 17.82
N ILE A 817 10.46 -6.72 19.07
CA ILE A 817 10.14 -7.70 20.12
C ILE A 817 8.90 -8.51 19.76
N SER A 818 7.90 -7.88 19.13
CA SER A 818 6.67 -8.57 18.71
C SER A 818 6.89 -9.56 17.57
N ASN A 819 7.98 -9.40 16.81
CA ASN A 819 8.40 -10.29 15.73
C ASN A 819 9.61 -11.17 16.14
N ASP A 820 9.82 -11.38 17.44
CA ASP A 820 10.88 -12.22 18.01
C ASP A 820 12.33 -11.81 17.64
N ILE A 821 12.54 -10.54 17.27
CA ILE A 821 13.84 -9.93 17.03
C ILE A 821 14.35 -9.26 18.31
N LEU A 822 15.51 -9.69 18.83
CA LEU A 822 15.97 -9.29 20.17
C LEU A 822 17.30 -8.53 20.22
N SER A 823 18.09 -8.53 19.15
CA SER A 823 19.37 -7.81 19.08
C SER A 823 19.51 -7.15 17.71
N LEU A 824 19.48 -5.82 17.67
CA LEU A 824 19.96 -5.04 16.54
C LEU A 824 21.22 -4.27 16.95
N LYS A 825 22.36 -4.70 16.40
CA LYS A 825 23.59 -3.90 16.44
C LYS A 825 23.42 -2.77 15.42
N ASN A 826 23.13 -1.55 15.89
CA ASN A 826 22.91 -0.29 15.15
C ASN A 826 21.52 -0.08 14.53
N LEU A 827 20.62 0.55 15.31
CA LEU A 827 19.38 1.17 14.82
C LEU A 827 19.62 2.32 13.82
N SER A 828 20.79 2.97 13.89
CA SER A 828 21.06 4.21 13.15
C SER A 828 21.09 4.04 11.62
N SER A 829 21.11 2.81 11.12
CA SER A 829 21.22 2.45 9.70
C SER A 829 19.98 1.78 9.09
N PHE A 830 18.78 1.98 9.64
CA PHE A 830 17.55 1.62 8.91
C PHE A 830 17.30 2.66 7.80
N LEU A 831 17.71 2.35 6.57
CA LEU A 831 18.04 3.35 5.55
C LEU A 831 16.94 3.62 4.50
N PHE A 832 15.75 3.03 4.63
CA PHE A 832 14.67 3.19 3.65
C PHE A 832 13.26 3.40 4.24
N THR A 833 13.14 3.54 5.56
CA THR A 833 11.87 3.84 6.23
C THR A 833 11.99 5.21 6.91
N LYS A 834 11.04 6.13 6.64
CA LYS A 834 11.01 7.47 7.23
C LYS A 834 11.17 7.38 8.76
N ARG A 835 12.21 8.03 9.31
CA ARG A 835 12.41 8.16 10.76
C ARG A 835 11.35 9.11 11.34
N ASN A 836 10.24 8.55 11.82
CA ASN A 836 9.30 9.27 12.69
C ASN A 836 9.29 8.69 14.11
N ASP A 837 10.47 8.34 14.65
CA ASP A 837 10.60 7.88 16.04
C ASP A 837 11.08 9.02 16.95
N THR A 838 10.17 9.95 17.28
CA THR A 838 10.36 10.92 18.38
C THR A 838 9.25 10.86 19.43
N MET A 839 8.45 9.79 19.46
CA MET A 839 7.50 9.55 20.54
C MET A 839 8.00 8.42 21.46
N SER A 840 8.27 8.76 22.72
CA SER A 840 8.50 7.81 23.79
C SER A 840 7.30 6.87 23.91
N TYR A 841 7.52 5.57 23.80
CA TYR A 841 6.47 4.58 24.00
C TYR A 841 6.12 4.49 25.49
N GLU A 842 4.82 4.44 25.81
CA GLU A 842 4.30 4.34 27.17
C GLU A 842 4.76 3.08 27.91
N GLU A 843 4.73 3.12 29.24
CA GLU A 843 5.36 2.17 30.15
C GLU A 843 4.77 0.76 30.08
N TYR A 844 5.17 -0.08 29.12
CA TYR A 844 4.79 -1.50 29.09
C TYR A 844 6.02 -2.42 29.08
N TYR A 845 5.89 -3.58 29.70
CA TYR A 845 6.89 -4.64 29.77
C TYR A 845 6.42 -5.84 28.95
N HIS A 846 7.27 -6.31 28.05
CA HIS A 846 7.06 -7.52 27.27
C HIS A 846 7.65 -8.71 28.02
N ILE A 847 6.82 -9.68 28.35
CA ILE A 847 7.21 -10.90 29.07
C ILE A 847 7.16 -12.06 28.08
N LEU A 848 8.33 -12.65 27.84
CA LEU A 848 8.54 -13.73 26.88
C LEU A 848 9.01 -14.99 27.62
N ILE A 849 8.28 -16.09 27.47
CA ILE A 849 8.76 -17.43 27.85
C ILE A 849 9.25 -18.10 26.58
N LYS A 850 10.51 -18.51 26.54
CA LYS A 850 11.12 -19.21 25.40
C LYS A 850 11.64 -20.58 25.82
N CYS A 851 11.33 -21.58 25.01
CA CYS A 851 11.83 -22.95 25.12
C CYS A 851 12.60 -23.28 23.85
N GLU A 852 13.92 -23.19 23.90
CA GLU A 852 14.82 -23.48 22.78
C GLU A 852 15.00 -24.99 22.61
N GLN A 853 14.96 -25.45 21.36
CA GLN A 853 15.24 -26.83 20.96
C GLN A 853 16.46 -26.94 20.03
N TYR A 854 16.62 -25.98 19.12
CA TYR A 854 17.74 -25.96 18.19
C TYR A 854 18.22 -24.52 17.95
N GLU A 855 19.51 -24.39 17.69
CA GLU A 855 20.16 -23.14 17.30
C GLU A 855 20.85 -23.34 15.95
N ILE A 856 20.57 -22.48 14.99
CA ILE A 856 21.17 -22.48 13.65
C ILE A 856 22.06 -21.25 13.52
N LEU A 857 23.33 -21.47 13.16
CA LEU A 857 24.34 -20.42 13.00
C LEU A 857 24.70 -20.20 11.53
N LEU A 858 24.39 -19.00 11.03
CA LEU A 858 24.55 -18.50 9.67
C LEU A 858 25.57 -17.34 9.63
N SER A 859 26.79 -17.60 10.10
CA SER A 859 27.85 -16.58 10.11
C SER A 859 28.16 -16.05 8.70
N LYS A 860 28.72 -14.84 8.60
CA LYS A 860 29.10 -14.21 7.32
C LYS A 860 29.99 -15.10 6.44
N ASP A 861 30.84 -15.94 7.04
CA ASP A 861 31.71 -16.88 6.30
C ASP A 861 30.96 -18.08 5.71
N ASN A 862 29.73 -18.33 6.17
CA ASN A 862 28.87 -19.41 5.69
C ASN A 862 27.96 -18.96 4.55
N VAL A 863 27.86 -17.67 4.27
CA VAL A 863 26.87 -17.10 3.34
C VAL A 863 27.49 -16.15 2.33
N ARG A 864 26.93 -16.11 1.11
CA ARG A 864 27.28 -15.12 0.09
C ARG A 864 26.04 -14.60 -0.61
N PRO A 865 26.06 -13.44 -1.27
CA PRO A 865 24.90 -12.99 -2.01
C PRO A 865 24.67 -13.86 -3.25
N THR A 866 23.41 -14.03 -3.66
CA THR A 866 23.11 -14.73 -4.93
C THR A 866 23.60 -13.90 -6.12
N LYS A 867 23.93 -14.56 -7.24
CA LYS A 867 24.37 -13.83 -8.46
C LYS A 867 23.29 -12.88 -8.99
N GLU A 868 22.02 -13.27 -8.92
CA GLU A 868 20.89 -12.42 -9.31
C GLU A 868 20.85 -11.17 -8.42
N PHE A 869 20.95 -11.35 -7.10
CA PHE A 869 20.96 -10.25 -6.15
C PHE A 869 22.16 -9.30 -6.37
N GLU A 870 23.37 -9.83 -6.58
CA GLU A 870 24.53 -9.01 -6.92
C GLU A 870 24.33 -8.20 -8.22
N HIS A 871 23.67 -8.79 -9.21
CA HIS A 871 23.45 -8.17 -10.52
C HIS A 871 22.41 -7.04 -10.43
N VAL A 872 21.24 -7.30 -9.83
CA VAL A 872 20.19 -6.27 -9.68
C VAL A 872 20.68 -5.11 -8.82
N ILE A 873 21.50 -5.36 -7.79
CA ILE A 873 22.13 -4.29 -7.01
C ILE A 873 23.07 -3.47 -7.89
N GLU A 874 23.89 -4.09 -8.75
CA GLU A 874 24.76 -3.34 -9.65
C GLU A 874 23.96 -2.49 -10.66
N GLU A 875 22.83 -3.00 -11.16
CA GLU A 875 21.91 -2.24 -12.02
C GLU A 875 21.30 -1.04 -11.29
N ALA A 876 20.80 -1.23 -10.07
CA ALA A 876 20.29 -0.13 -9.25
C ALA A 876 21.38 0.90 -8.94
N LEU A 877 22.61 0.45 -8.65
CA LEU A 877 23.75 1.33 -8.45
C LEU A 877 24.14 2.08 -9.73
N ASN A 878 23.78 1.62 -10.92
CA ASN A 878 24.01 2.35 -12.17
C ASN A 878 22.80 3.19 -12.62
N SER A 879 21.69 3.17 -11.88
CA SER A 879 20.51 3.99 -12.13
C SER A 879 20.74 5.47 -11.80
N MET A 880 20.01 6.37 -12.48
CA MET A 880 19.91 7.80 -12.12
C MET A 880 19.16 8.03 -10.80
N MET A 881 18.31 7.08 -10.37
CA MET A 881 17.57 7.12 -9.10
C MET A 881 17.97 5.94 -8.21
N PRO A 882 19.24 5.89 -7.74
CA PRO A 882 19.78 4.70 -7.08
C PRO A 882 19.10 4.41 -5.74
N LEU A 883 18.65 5.43 -4.99
CA LEU A 883 17.99 5.23 -3.69
C LEU A 883 16.64 4.51 -3.85
N LYS A 884 15.80 4.97 -4.78
CA LYS A 884 14.50 4.38 -5.12
C LYS A 884 14.67 2.96 -5.69
N ALA A 885 15.65 2.77 -6.58
CA ALA A 885 15.95 1.46 -7.16
C ALA A 885 16.42 0.46 -6.08
N LEU A 886 17.32 0.88 -5.18
CA LEU A 886 17.77 0.06 -4.06
C LEU A 886 16.61 -0.27 -3.09
N GLN A 887 15.76 0.70 -2.77
CA GLN A 887 14.58 0.47 -1.91
C GLN A 887 13.66 -0.59 -2.51
N ASN A 888 13.35 -0.50 -3.81
CA ASN A 888 12.53 -1.50 -4.49
C ASN A 888 13.16 -2.90 -4.46
N ILE A 889 14.47 -3.00 -4.67
CA ILE A 889 15.20 -4.28 -4.57
C ILE A 889 15.12 -4.84 -3.15
N PHE A 890 15.38 -4.04 -2.12
CA PHE A 890 15.33 -4.53 -0.75
C PHE A 890 13.90 -4.87 -0.30
N ASN A 891 12.87 -4.24 -0.86
CA ASN A 891 11.46 -4.63 -0.67
C ASN A 891 11.13 -5.99 -1.33
N GLU A 892 11.93 -6.48 -2.26
CA GLU A 892 11.74 -7.79 -2.92
C GLU A 892 12.63 -8.89 -2.32
N TYR A 893 13.86 -8.54 -1.96
CA TYR A 893 14.92 -9.46 -1.48
C TYR A 893 15.15 -9.42 0.03
N GLY A 894 14.52 -8.48 0.74
CA GLY A 894 14.64 -8.25 2.18
C GLY A 894 15.66 -7.17 2.55
N HIS A 895 15.46 -6.51 3.69
CA HIS A 895 16.39 -5.50 4.23
C HIS A 895 17.40 -6.12 5.21
N LEU A 896 16.96 -7.13 5.95
CA LEU A 896 17.69 -7.71 7.08
C LEU A 896 17.97 -9.19 6.85
N PHE A 897 19.04 -9.69 7.45
CA PHE A 897 19.35 -11.12 7.47
C PHE A 897 19.82 -11.56 8.87
N PRO A 898 19.17 -12.56 9.49
CA PRO A 898 19.57 -13.10 10.79
C PRO A 898 20.77 -14.05 10.66
N GLN A 899 21.82 -13.82 11.44
CA GLN A 899 22.97 -14.74 11.49
C GLN A 899 22.80 -15.86 12.53
N ARG A 900 21.83 -15.71 13.45
CA ARG A 900 21.52 -16.70 14.47
C ARG A 900 20.01 -16.89 14.56
N ILE A 901 19.56 -18.13 14.44
CA ILE A 901 18.13 -18.46 14.42
C ILE A 901 17.88 -19.54 15.47
N ILE A 902 16.95 -19.29 16.38
CA ILE A 902 16.59 -20.24 17.43
C ILE A 902 15.23 -20.85 17.09
N LEU A 903 15.20 -22.18 17.05
CA LEU A 903 13.98 -22.95 16.86
C LEU A 903 13.53 -23.53 18.19
N GLY A 904 12.23 -23.46 18.46
CA GLY A 904 11.67 -23.85 19.74
C GLY A 904 10.20 -23.47 19.86
N ARG A 905 9.80 -23.02 21.04
CA ARG A 905 8.45 -22.51 21.33
C ARG A 905 8.50 -21.22 22.14
N SER A 906 7.64 -20.26 21.83
CA SER A 906 7.55 -18.98 22.54
C SER A 906 6.12 -18.70 23.04
N LEU A 907 6.04 -17.94 24.12
CA LEU A 907 4.80 -17.40 24.70
C LEU A 907 5.04 -15.94 25.09
N LYS A 908 4.04 -15.09 24.88
CA LYS A 908 4.12 -13.65 25.14
C LYS A 908 2.98 -13.17 26.06
N ASN A 909 3.29 -12.18 26.90
CA ASN A 909 2.34 -11.35 27.65
C ASN A 909 2.88 -9.90 27.74
N ILE A 910 2.00 -8.90 27.89
CA ILE A 910 2.36 -7.47 27.99
C ILE A 910 1.76 -6.90 29.29
N LEU A 911 2.56 -6.18 30.08
CA LEU A 911 2.18 -5.65 31.41
C LEU A 911 2.52 -4.16 31.58
N PRO A 912 1.63 -3.33 32.17
CA PRO A 912 1.85 -1.89 32.32
C PRO A 912 2.79 -1.44 33.46
N THR A 913 3.05 -2.23 34.51
CA THR A 913 3.96 -1.80 35.60
C THR A 913 4.63 -3.00 36.29
N LEU A 914 5.94 -2.89 36.55
CA LEU A 914 6.73 -3.90 37.29
C LEU A 914 7.54 -3.21 38.42
N SER A 915 7.55 -3.80 39.61
CA SER A 915 8.42 -3.37 40.71
C SER A 915 9.90 -3.63 40.37
N SER A 916 10.81 -2.75 40.77
CA SER A 916 12.21 -2.72 40.29
C SER A 916 13.09 -3.95 40.64
N SER A 917 12.57 -4.92 41.37
CA SER A 917 13.26 -6.14 41.77
C SER A 917 13.07 -7.32 40.79
N ALA A 918 12.36 -7.13 39.67
CA ALA A 918 11.96 -8.22 38.76
C ALA A 918 12.80 -8.36 37.46
N PHE A 919 13.92 -7.64 37.33
CA PHE A 919 14.62 -7.41 36.05
C PHE A 919 15.62 -8.47 35.59
N GLU A 920 15.78 -9.59 36.29
CA GLU A 920 16.77 -10.60 35.90
C GLU A 920 16.21 -11.57 34.84
N THR A 921 17.02 -11.91 33.84
CA THR A 921 16.71 -13.01 32.91
C THR A 921 16.84 -14.32 33.68
N ILE A 922 15.72 -15.01 33.92
CA ILE A 922 15.69 -16.23 34.74
C ILE A 922 15.87 -17.44 33.83
N VAL A 923 17.01 -18.12 33.99
CA VAL A 923 17.36 -19.35 33.27
C VAL A 923 17.35 -20.50 34.26
N SER A 924 16.33 -21.39 34.22
CA SER A 924 16.32 -22.80 34.74
C SER A 924 14.96 -23.31 35.25
N GLY A 925 14.70 -24.62 35.12
CA GLY A 925 13.75 -25.46 35.89
C GLY A 925 12.24 -25.11 35.85
N SER A 926 11.39 -26.05 35.40
CA SER A 926 9.93 -25.85 35.26
C SER A 926 9.21 -25.36 36.54
N GLU A 927 9.71 -25.73 37.73
CA GLU A 927 9.17 -25.29 39.03
C GLU A 927 9.52 -23.82 39.36
N SER A 928 10.60 -23.27 38.81
CA SER A 928 11.03 -21.89 39.10
C SER A 928 10.15 -20.85 38.40
N PHE A 929 9.59 -21.17 37.23
CA PHE A 929 8.74 -20.27 36.45
C PHE A 929 7.43 -19.98 37.18
N LYS A 930 6.80 -21.00 37.77
CA LYS A 930 5.50 -20.84 38.43
C LYS A 930 5.56 -19.83 39.58
N LEU A 931 6.60 -19.92 40.42
CA LEU A 931 6.85 -19.00 41.54
C LEU A 931 7.08 -17.55 41.09
N HIS A 932 7.73 -17.32 39.96
CA HIS A 932 7.92 -15.97 39.42
C HIS A 932 6.66 -15.44 38.74
N LEU A 933 5.92 -16.27 38.03
CA LEU A 933 4.64 -15.92 37.42
C LEU A 933 3.55 -15.61 38.47
N ASP A 934 3.62 -16.21 39.66
CA ASP A 934 2.79 -15.85 40.82
C ASP A 934 3.11 -14.42 41.30
N LYS A 935 4.38 -14.03 41.36
CA LYS A 935 4.80 -12.67 41.75
C LYS A 935 4.40 -11.60 40.72
N LEU A 936 4.31 -11.98 39.44
CA LEU A 936 3.97 -11.07 38.33
C LEU A 936 2.45 -10.97 38.06
N ASN A 937 1.62 -11.71 38.80
CA ASN A 937 0.16 -11.77 38.66
C ASN A 937 -0.34 -12.11 37.23
N ILE A 938 0.40 -12.95 36.50
CA ILE A 938 0.05 -13.34 35.12
C ILE A 938 -0.88 -14.55 35.13
N SER A 939 -2.07 -14.43 34.54
CA SER A 939 -3.07 -15.51 34.48
C SER A 939 -3.00 -16.36 33.20
N HIS A 940 -2.49 -15.79 32.11
CA HIS A 940 -2.45 -16.42 30.79
C HIS A 940 -1.31 -15.89 29.93
N PHE A 941 -0.96 -16.66 28.90
CA PHE A 941 0.01 -16.30 27.87
C PHE A 941 -0.59 -16.51 26.49
N LEU A 942 -0.08 -15.78 25.51
CA LEU A 942 -0.44 -15.94 24.10
C LEU A 942 0.68 -16.67 23.36
N THR A 943 0.30 -17.68 22.57
CA THR A 943 1.18 -18.22 21.52
C THR A 943 1.31 -17.20 20.37
N PRO A 944 2.33 -17.31 19.50
CA PRO A 944 2.47 -16.47 18.30
C PRO A 944 1.21 -16.45 17.41
N LYS A 945 0.40 -17.53 17.44
CA LYS A 945 -0.86 -17.65 16.69
C LYS A 945 -2.11 -17.21 17.49
N GLY A 946 -1.93 -16.45 18.58
CA GLY A 946 -3.03 -15.92 19.39
C GLY A 946 -3.76 -16.91 20.30
N LYS A 947 -3.36 -18.19 20.34
CA LYS A 947 -3.94 -19.15 21.29
C LYS A 947 -3.58 -18.81 22.73
N ILE A 948 -4.59 -18.80 23.59
CA ILE A 948 -4.44 -18.54 25.02
C ILE A 948 -4.01 -19.81 25.75
N ILE A 949 -2.86 -19.76 26.41
CA ILE A 949 -2.37 -20.80 27.31
C ILE A 949 -2.54 -20.30 28.74
N LYS A 950 -3.39 -20.97 29.51
CA LYS A 950 -3.58 -20.66 30.93
C LYS A 950 -2.34 -21.08 31.71
N LYS A 951 -2.04 -20.34 32.78
CA LYS A 951 -0.90 -20.61 33.68
C LYS A 951 -0.79 -22.07 34.15
N ASN A 952 -1.93 -22.72 34.44
CA ASN A 952 -1.95 -24.11 34.92
C ASN A 952 -1.54 -25.13 33.85
N ASP A 953 -1.71 -24.79 32.57
CA ASP A 953 -1.36 -25.64 31.43
C ASP A 953 0.07 -25.42 30.94
N LEU A 954 0.80 -24.46 31.52
CA LEU A 954 2.16 -24.10 31.12
C LEU A 954 3.16 -25.26 31.27
N LEU A 955 3.05 -26.07 32.33
CA LEU A 955 3.94 -27.22 32.53
C LEU A 955 3.73 -28.30 31.46
N ASN A 956 2.47 -28.63 31.17
CA ASN A 956 2.11 -29.54 30.09
C ASN A 956 2.52 -28.98 28.73
N TRP A 957 2.42 -27.66 28.53
CA TRP A 957 2.88 -26.99 27.33
C TRP A 957 4.39 -27.11 27.19
N ILE A 958 5.20 -26.86 28.22
CA ILE A 958 6.66 -26.99 28.18
C ILE A 958 7.10 -28.43 27.87
N GLN A 959 6.37 -29.44 28.37
CA GLN A 959 6.75 -30.86 28.26
C GLN A 959 6.30 -31.55 26.95
N ASN A 960 5.39 -30.96 26.17
CA ASN A 960 4.84 -31.59 24.97
C ASN A 960 5.65 -31.21 23.70
N PRO A 961 6.29 -32.14 22.96
CA PRO A 961 7.23 -31.80 21.89
C PRO A 961 6.58 -31.43 20.54
N ASN A 962 5.25 -31.39 20.44
CA ASN A 962 4.59 -31.17 19.16
C ASN A 962 4.54 -29.67 18.78
N ASN A 963 5.15 -29.35 17.62
CA ASN A 963 5.25 -28.04 16.94
C ASN A 963 6.49 -27.19 17.29
N LEU A 964 7.54 -27.37 16.49
CA LEU A 964 8.71 -26.49 16.43
C LEU A 964 8.41 -25.22 15.62
N GLU A 965 8.79 -24.05 16.12
CA GLU A 965 8.64 -22.72 15.48
C GLU A 965 9.98 -21.95 15.51
N ALA A 966 10.16 -20.96 14.62
CA ALA A 966 11.27 -20.02 14.72
C ALA A 966 10.88 -18.95 15.75
N ILE A 967 11.56 -18.96 16.89
CA ILE A 967 11.16 -18.19 18.08
C ILE A 967 12.12 -17.06 18.40
N GLU A 968 13.23 -16.97 17.68
CA GLU A 968 14.18 -15.89 17.84
C GLU A 968 15.03 -15.72 16.58
N PHE A 969 15.12 -14.47 16.13
CA PHE A 969 16.09 -14.01 15.15
C PHE A 969 17.08 -13.09 15.84
N ASP A 970 18.36 -13.45 15.79
CA ASP A 970 19.45 -12.82 16.54
C ASP A 970 20.68 -12.59 15.64
N ASP A 971 21.60 -11.73 16.08
CA ASP A 971 22.74 -11.23 15.30
C ASP A 971 22.32 -10.78 13.88
N ILE A 972 21.34 -9.88 13.81
CA ILE A 972 20.80 -9.38 12.54
C ILE A 972 21.77 -8.42 11.89
N ILE A 973 22.02 -8.61 10.59
CA ILE A 973 22.80 -7.71 9.74
C ILE A 973 21.94 -7.13 8.61
N LEU A 974 22.35 -5.97 8.09
CA LEU A 974 21.81 -5.44 6.84
C LEU A 974 22.28 -6.31 5.68
N ILE A 975 21.36 -6.69 4.81
CA ILE A 975 21.62 -7.68 3.77
C ILE A 975 22.73 -7.21 2.80
N TYR A 976 22.84 -5.90 2.57
CA TYR A 976 23.84 -5.33 1.69
C TYR A 976 25.28 -5.47 2.24
N LYS A 977 25.46 -5.72 3.55
CA LYS A 977 26.79 -5.98 4.14
C LYS A 977 27.37 -7.36 3.78
N ILE A 978 26.61 -8.18 3.06
CA ILE A 978 27.03 -9.47 2.48
C ILE A 978 27.61 -9.28 1.06
N LEU A 979 27.33 -8.14 0.39
CA LEU A 979 27.81 -7.84 -0.96
C LEU A 979 29.34 -7.65 -1.03
N LYS A 980 29.90 -7.57 -2.25
CA LYS A 980 31.31 -7.24 -2.45
C LYS A 980 31.66 -5.85 -1.91
N GLU A 981 32.87 -5.66 -1.37
CA GLU A 981 33.34 -4.39 -0.79
C GLU A 981 33.11 -3.18 -1.71
N LYS A 982 33.30 -3.34 -3.02
CA LYS A 982 33.06 -2.29 -4.02
C LYS A 982 31.59 -1.84 -4.06
N GLN A 983 30.65 -2.77 -3.98
CA GLN A 983 29.21 -2.47 -3.97
C GLN A 983 28.80 -1.87 -2.63
N GLN A 984 29.33 -2.40 -1.52
CA GLN A 984 29.12 -1.82 -0.19
C GLN A 984 29.57 -0.36 -0.15
N LYS A 985 30.75 -0.05 -0.68
CA LYS A 985 31.28 1.32 -0.74
C LYS A 985 30.37 2.23 -1.56
N LYS A 986 29.92 1.80 -2.74
CA LYS A 986 28.97 2.57 -3.57
C LYS A 986 27.65 2.84 -2.85
N ILE A 987 27.11 1.84 -2.15
CA ILE A 987 25.88 1.98 -1.35
C ILE A 987 26.15 2.95 -0.19
N ASP A 988 27.23 2.78 0.57
CA ASP A 988 27.58 3.66 1.67
C ASP A 988 27.81 5.11 1.18
N ASP A 989 28.35 5.33 -0.02
CA ASP A 989 28.50 6.66 -0.65
C ASP A 989 27.15 7.32 -1.01
N ILE A 990 26.13 6.53 -1.40
CA ILE A 990 24.75 7.02 -1.65
C ILE A 990 24.08 7.44 -0.33
N LEU A 991 24.42 6.78 0.77
CA LEU A 991 23.75 6.96 2.05
C LEU A 991 24.40 8.02 2.95
N GLN A 992 25.57 8.55 2.57
CA GLN A 992 26.24 9.60 3.33
C GLN A 992 25.52 10.95 3.24
N SER A 993 25.53 11.70 4.34
CA SER A 993 24.89 13.03 4.47
C SER A 993 25.78 14.21 4.02
N ASN A 994 26.77 13.97 3.15
CA ASN A 994 27.66 15.02 2.64
C ASN A 994 27.17 15.53 1.28
N TYR A 995 27.51 16.78 0.92
CA TYR A 995 27.17 17.33 -0.40
C TYR A 995 27.93 16.60 -1.52
N ARG A 996 27.21 16.17 -2.55
CA ARG A 996 27.74 15.46 -3.71
C ARG A 996 27.24 16.08 -5.00
N ILE A 997 27.91 15.76 -6.11
CA ILE A 997 27.43 16.13 -7.45
C ILE A 997 26.32 15.16 -7.85
N LEU A 998 25.09 15.66 -7.95
CA LEU A 998 23.93 14.86 -8.33
C LEU A 998 23.84 14.61 -9.82
N MET A 999 24.17 15.61 -10.64
CA MET A 999 24.08 15.55 -12.10
C MET A 999 24.97 16.61 -12.71
N THR A 1000 25.55 16.32 -13.88
CA THR A 1000 26.34 17.29 -14.66
C THR A 1000 25.84 17.37 -16.09
N GLY A 1001 25.96 18.54 -16.69
CA GLY A 1001 25.57 18.75 -18.08
C GLY A 1001 26.34 19.86 -18.75
N VAL A 1002 26.21 19.89 -20.08
CA VAL A 1002 26.76 20.94 -20.93
C VAL A 1002 25.65 21.45 -21.82
N THR A 1003 25.46 22.77 -21.85
CA THR A 1003 24.46 23.43 -22.69
C THR A 1003 25.14 24.36 -23.68
N ASP A 1004 24.82 24.24 -24.97
CA ASP A 1004 25.36 25.13 -25.99
C ASP A 1004 24.66 26.49 -26.05
N LEU A 1005 25.40 27.51 -26.48
CA LEU A 1005 24.99 28.90 -26.53
C LEU A 1005 24.83 29.46 -27.96
N ARG A 1006 24.69 28.58 -28.97
CA ARG A 1006 24.67 29.00 -30.39
C ARG A 1006 23.48 29.87 -30.76
N ASP A 1007 22.39 29.75 -30.02
CA ASP A 1007 21.13 30.46 -30.23
C ASP A 1007 21.11 31.89 -29.65
N LEU A 1008 22.13 32.30 -28.89
CA LEU A 1008 22.24 33.64 -28.30
C LEU A 1008 22.87 34.65 -29.27
N ASP A 1009 22.45 35.92 -29.25
CA ASP A 1009 23.00 36.96 -30.13
C ASP A 1009 24.22 37.68 -29.53
N ASN A 1010 25.36 37.70 -30.22
CA ASN A 1010 26.63 38.26 -29.72
C ASN A 1010 26.59 39.75 -29.33
N ASN A 1011 25.54 40.49 -29.71
CA ASN A 1011 25.41 41.92 -29.46
C ASN A 1011 24.80 42.26 -28.09
N ASP A 1012 24.16 41.29 -27.41
CA ASP A 1012 23.55 41.51 -26.11
C ASP A 1012 24.60 41.42 -24.97
N VAL A 1013 24.38 42.19 -23.90
CA VAL A 1013 25.28 42.23 -22.73
C VAL A 1013 24.83 41.25 -21.63
N ASP A 1014 23.52 41.00 -21.55
CA ASP A 1014 22.85 40.10 -20.62
C ASP A 1014 22.05 39.03 -21.38
N TYR A 1015 22.23 37.75 -21.04
CA TYR A 1015 21.54 36.62 -21.67
C TYR A 1015 20.82 35.76 -20.64
N TYR A 1016 19.67 35.21 -21.01
CA TYR A 1016 18.96 34.23 -20.20
C TYR A 1016 18.73 32.95 -21.01
N LYS A 1017 19.23 31.81 -20.51
CA LYS A 1017 19.09 30.50 -21.13
C LYS A 1017 18.39 29.54 -20.17
N ARG A 1018 17.25 28.99 -20.57
CA ARG A 1018 16.61 27.86 -19.85
C ARG A 1018 17.37 26.57 -20.16
N ILE A 1019 17.64 25.79 -19.12
CA ILE A 1019 18.29 24.48 -19.19
C ILE A 1019 17.31 23.46 -18.62
N ASN A 1020 16.87 22.53 -19.47
CA ASN A 1020 16.02 21.42 -19.05
C ASN A 1020 16.89 20.24 -18.62
N ILE A 1021 16.45 19.52 -17.60
CA ILE A 1021 17.11 18.34 -17.07
C ILE A 1021 16.20 17.11 -17.18
N GLU A 1022 16.78 15.97 -17.48
CA GLU A 1022 16.09 14.69 -17.53
C GLU A 1022 16.94 13.62 -16.82
N PRO A 1023 16.39 12.88 -15.84
CA PRO A 1023 15.04 12.99 -15.26
C PRO A 1023 14.84 14.24 -14.37
N SER A 1024 13.57 14.62 -14.14
CA SER A 1024 13.15 15.77 -13.29
C SER A 1024 13.46 15.54 -11.80
N LEU A 1025 13.84 16.59 -11.05
CA LEU A 1025 14.37 16.48 -9.68
C LEU A 1025 13.33 16.23 -8.56
N GLU A 1026 12.03 16.23 -8.87
CA GLU A 1026 10.87 16.05 -7.96
C GLU A 1026 10.78 17.07 -6.78
N ASP A 1027 11.87 17.75 -6.42
CA ASP A 1027 11.94 18.85 -5.43
C ASP A 1027 12.84 19.99 -5.97
N GLU A 1028 12.51 21.23 -5.65
CA GLU A 1028 13.23 22.45 -6.03
C GLU A 1028 14.39 22.79 -5.07
N ASN A 1029 14.62 21.99 -4.02
CA ASN A 1029 15.66 22.21 -3.01
C ASN A 1029 17.08 21.80 -3.45
N TYR A 1030 17.51 22.17 -4.66
CA TYR A 1030 18.88 21.92 -5.13
C TYR A 1030 19.61 23.22 -5.49
N LYS A 1031 20.95 23.16 -5.58
CA LYS A 1031 21.76 24.26 -6.14
C LYS A 1031 22.55 23.85 -7.35
N VAL A 1032 22.61 24.79 -8.30
CA VAL A 1032 23.36 24.65 -9.54
C VAL A 1032 24.60 25.52 -9.47
N PHE A 1033 25.74 24.93 -9.83
CA PHE A 1033 27.01 25.60 -9.98
C PHE A 1033 27.56 25.35 -11.39
N GLY A 1034 28.44 26.22 -11.87
CA GLY A 1034 28.91 26.11 -13.25
C GLY A 1034 29.72 27.31 -13.71
N SER A 1035 30.23 27.23 -14.93
CA SER A 1035 30.99 28.29 -15.59
C SER A 1035 30.86 28.20 -17.11
N ILE A 1036 31.17 29.30 -17.78
CA ILE A 1036 31.29 29.33 -19.23
C ILE A 1036 32.64 28.76 -19.64
N ILE A 1037 32.61 27.80 -20.56
CA ILE A 1037 33.81 27.19 -21.14
C ILE A 1037 33.93 27.51 -22.63
N SER A 1038 35.16 27.74 -23.07
CA SER A 1038 35.50 27.92 -24.48
C SER A 1038 35.52 26.59 -25.23
N LYS A 1039 35.63 26.65 -26.56
CA LYS A 1039 35.81 25.48 -27.44
C LYS A 1039 37.04 24.61 -27.07
N ASP A 1040 38.04 25.17 -26.42
CA ASP A 1040 39.25 24.47 -25.97
C ASP A 1040 39.14 23.93 -24.53
N ASN A 1041 37.94 23.91 -23.94
CA ASN A 1041 37.68 23.51 -22.55
C ASN A 1041 38.52 24.32 -21.53
N SER A 1042 38.61 25.63 -21.73
CA SER A 1042 39.11 26.58 -20.73
C SER A 1042 37.96 27.37 -20.12
N ILE A 1043 37.97 27.56 -18.79
CA ILE A 1043 37.00 28.42 -18.10
C ILE A 1043 37.28 29.87 -18.49
N LEU A 1044 36.23 30.58 -18.90
CA LEU A 1044 36.29 31.98 -19.30
C LEU A 1044 35.86 32.87 -18.14
N GLU A 1045 36.82 33.34 -17.33
CA GLU A 1045 36.56 34.24 -16.20
C GLU A 1045 36.00 35.63 -16.60
N GLU A 1046 36.08 35.94 -17.90
CA GLU A 1046 35.57 37.15 -18.54
C GLU A 1046 34.03 37.16 -18.70
N ILE A 1047 33.39 36.00 -18.62
CA ILE A 1047 31.95 35.82 -18.80
C ILE A 1047 31.37 35.20 -17.54
N TYR A 1048 30.47 35.94 -16.89
CA TYR A 1048 29.85 35.52 -15.65
C TYR A 1048 28.57 34.74 -15.94
N VAL A 1049 28.34 33.64 -15.22
CA VAL A 1049 27.08 32.87 -15.27
C VAL A 1049 26.54 32.72 -13.85
N ASN A 1050 25.24 32.99 -13.68
CA ASN A 1050 24.51 32.74 -12.45
C ASN A 1050 23.34 31.79 -12.74
N PHE A 1051 22.92 31.01 -11.75
CA PHE A 1051 21.85 30.04 -11.91
C PHE A 1051 20.69 30.30 -10.95
N GLY A 1052 19.47 30.23 -11.47
CA GLY A 1052 18.24 30.30 -10.69
C GLY A 1052 17.32 29.13 -10.99
N LEU A 1053 16.57 28.72 -9.97
CA LEU A 1053 15.55 27.68 -10.09
C LEU A 1053 14.42 28.19 -11.01
N TYR A 1054 13.92 27.30 -11.87
CA TYR A 1054 12.80 27.62 -12.77
C TYR A 1054 11.58 26.75 -12.45
N ASP A 1055 11.74 25.43 -12.54
CA ASP A 1055 10.76 24.41 -12.15
C ASP A 1055 11.48 23.08 -11.84
N VAL A 1056 10.74 22.04 -11.44
CA VAL A 1056 11.30 20.69 -11.20
C VAL A 1056 11.95 20.04 -12.44
N ASN A 1057 11.72 20.60 -13.64
CA ASN A 1057 12.22 20.11 -14.92
C ASN A 1057 13.45 20.89 -15.42
N GLY A 1058 13.92 21.91 -14.70
CA GLY A 1058 15.01 22.73 -15.18
C GLY A 1058 15.31 23.98 -14.38
N PHE A 1059 16.37 24.66 -14.78
CA PHE A 1059 16.82 25.90 -14.18
C PHE A 1059 17.19 26.89 -15.29
N PHE A 1060 17.28 28.17 -14.96
CA PHE A 1060 17.78 29.17 -15.89
C PHE A 1060 19.22 29.56 -15.55
N ALA A 1061 19.98 29.89 -16.60
CA ALA A 1061 21.31 30.47 -16.51
C ALA A 1061 21.25 31.91 -17.03
N SER A 1062 21.65 32.86 -16.18
CA SER A 1062 21.87 34.26 -16.53
C SER A 1062 23.34 34.48 -16.84
N ILE A 1063 23.65 35.03 -18.00
CA ILE A 1063 25.02 35.20 -18.49
C ILE A 1063 25.28 36.68 -18.71
N LYS A 1064 26.35 37.21 -18.13
CA LYS A 1064 26.73 38.63 -18.26
C LYS A 1064 28.14 38.75 -18.82
N LYS A 1065 28.30 39.56 -19.86
CA LYS A 1065 29.58 39.83 -20.53
C LYS A 1065 30.21 41.13 -20.00
N LEU A 1066 31.50 41.11 -19.65
CA LEU A 1066 32.25 42.34 -19.31
C LEU A 1066 32.58 43.13 -20.59
N GLU A 1067 32.39 44.46 -20.58
CA GLU A 1067 32.44 45.36 -21.75
C GLU A 1067 33.79 45.41 -22.52
N GLU A 1068 34.82 44.67 -22.10
CA GLU A 1068 36.17 44.66 -22.72
C GLU A 1068 36.53 43.33 -23.43
N THR A 1069 35.59 42.41 -23.61
CA THR A 1069 35.89 41.01 -23.98
C THR A 1069 35.63 40.71 -25.46
N SER A 1070 36.64 40.22 -26.19
CA SER A 1070 36.57 39.88 -27.63
C SER A 1070 35.98 38.48 -27.91
N VAL A 1071 35.49 37.80 -26.87
CA VAL A 1071 35.00 36.42 -26.93
C VAL A 1071 33.65 36.32 -27.65
N ASN A 1072 33.55 35.35 -28.57
CA ASN A 1072 32.33 34.98 -29.29
C ASN A 1072 31.48 33.99 -28.45
N ILE A 1073 30.34 34.45 -27.90
CA ILE A 1073 29.53 33.61 -26.99
C ILE A 1073 28.90 32.40 -27.71
N LYS A 1074 28.63 32.51 -29.02
CA LYS A 1074 28.09 31.41 -29.84
C LYS A 1074 29.04 30.20 -29.95
N GLU A 1075 30.33 30.39 -29.67
CA GLU A 1075 31.34 29.32 -29.65
C GLU A 1075 31.62 28.77 -28.24
N CYS A 1076 30.85 29.22 -27.24
CA CYS A 1076 30.99 28.80 -25.85
C CYS A 1076 29.88 27.83 -25.42
N CYS A 1077 30.11 27.12 -24.32
CA CYS A 1077 29.11 26.27 -23.67
C CYS A 1077 29.03 26.59 -22.18
N ILE A 1078 27.88 26.34 -21.57
CA ILE A 1078 27.72 26.35 -20.11
C ILE A 1078 28.05 24.94 -19.61
N LEU A 1079 29.09 24.80 -18.79
CA LEU A 1079 29.27 23.62 -17.95
C LEU A 1079 28.52 23.84 -16.64
N TRP A 1080 27.60 22.95 -16.31
CA TRP A 1080 26.81 23.04 -15.09
C TRP A 1080 26.81 21.72 -14.31
N MET A 1081 26.65 21.84 -13.00
CA MET A 1081 26.55 20.74 -12.06
C MET A 1081 25.52 21.04 -10.98
N ILE A 1082 24.68 20.07 -10.67
CA ILE A 1082 23.73 20.12 -9.56
C ILE A 1082 24.42 19.51 -8.35
N VAL A 1083 24.41 20.22 -7.23
CA VAL A 1083 25.05 19.81 -5.97
C VAL A 1083 24.04 19.85 -4.86
N GLU A 1084 23.82 18.72 -4.19
CA GLU A 1084 23.01 18.63 -2.98
C GLU A 1084 23.36 17.36 -2.18
N LYS A 1085 22.71 17.15 -1.03
CA LYS A 1085 22.85 15.89 -0.28
C LYS A 1085 22.03 14.76 -0.92
N PRO A 1086 22.65 13.61 -1.24
CA PRO A 1086 21.93 12.48 -1.84
C PRO A 1086 20.77 11.92 -0.99
N SER A 1087 20.80 12.11 0.33
CA SER A 1087 19.72 11.65 1.22
C SER A 1087 18.46 12.51 1.15
N GLU A 1088 18.52 13.70 0.56
CA GLU A 1088 17.39 14.65 0.47
C GLU A 1088 16.69 14.59 -0.90
N LEU A 1089 17.35 14.03 -1.93
CA LEU A 1089 16.82 13.95 -3.30
C LEU A 1089 16.92 12.54 -3.87
N LEU A 1090 15.96 12.13 -4.70
CA LEU A 1090 15.92 10.77 -5.27
C LEU A 1090 16.92 10.55 -6.42
N ILE A 1091 17.40 11.62 -7.06
CA ILE A 1091 18.33 11.57 -8.18
C ILE A 1091 19.77 11.72 -7.71
N PHE A 1092 20.62 10.78 -8.13
CA PHE A 1092 22.06 10.82 -7.91
C PHE A 1092 22.77 10.06 -9.04
N SER A 1093 23.25 10.77 -10.06
CA SER A 1093 23.89 10.19 -11.24
C SER A 1093 25.10 9.31 -10.89
N PRO A 1094 25.30 8.15 -11.55
CA PRO A 1094 26.48 7.31 -11.36
C PRO A 1094 27.79 7.92 -11.89
N SER A 1095 27.73 8.98 -12.71
CA SER A 1095 28.89 9.49 -13.45
C SER A 1095 29.96 10.17 -12.60
N ASN A 1096 29.58 10.78 -11.47
CA ASN A 1096 30.44 11.67 -10.68
C ASN A 1096 30.30 11.49 -9.15
N ARG A 1097 29.79 10.35 -8.68
CA ARG A 1097 29.48 10.12 -7.24
C ARG A 1097 30.71 10.16 -6.33
N GLU A 1098 31.86 9.81 -6.87
CA GLU A 1098 33.14 9.79 -6.18
C GLU A 1098 33.62 11.18 -5.77
N PHE A 1099 33.17 12.23 -6.45
CA PHE A 1099 33.61 13.60 -6.19
C PHE A 1099 32.89 14.17 -4.96
N GLN A 1100 33.67 14.58 -3.97
CA GLN A 1100 33.18 15.32 -2.81
C GLN A 1100 33.14 16.81 -3.13
N VAL A 1101 32.10 17.48 -2.63
CA VAL A 1101 31.91 18.91 -2.78
C VAL A 1101 31.73 19.53 -1.41
N GLU A 1102 32.39 20.66 -1.17
CA GLU A 1102 32.15 21.48 0.01
C GLU A 1102 31.39 22.74 -0.39
N ARG A 1103 30.39 23.13 0.41
CA ARG A 1103 29.55 24.32 0.16
C ARG A 1103 29.64 25.28 1.32
N VAL A 1104 29.91 26.55 1.01
CA VAL A 1104 29.87 27.65 1.97
C VAL A 1104 28.77 28.63 1.57
N LYS A 1105 27.89 28.94 2.51
CA LYS A 1105 26.89 30.01 2.38
C LYS A 1105 27.27 31.13 3.35
N GLU A 1106 27.49 32.34 2.83
CA GLU A 1106 27.84 33.51 3.64
C GLU A 1106 27.08 34.75 3.18
N SER A 1107 26.58 35.55 4.13
CA SER A 1107 25.93 36.81 3.81
C SER A 1107 26.89 37.98 4.01
N ILE A 1108 27.10 38.77 2.96
CA ILE A 1108 27.91 40.01 3.04
C ILE A 1108 27.05 41.25 2.88
N ILE A 1109 27.49 42.37 3.46
CA ILE A 1109 26.87 43.69 3.27
C ILE A 1109 27.80 44.53 2.40
N LEU A 1110 27.31 45.01 1.25
CA LEU A 1110 28.11 45.80 0.33
C LEU A 1110 28.40 47.19 0.90
N GLN A 1111 29.67 47.59 0.84
CA GLN A 1111 30.16 48.92 1.22
C GLN A 1111 30.60 49.70 -0.02
N LEU A 1112 30.24 50.99 -0.11
CA LEU A 1112 30.46 51.85 -1.29
C LEU A 1112 31.93 51.90 -1.77
N ASP A 1113 32.90 51.77 -0.86
CA ASP A 1113 34.33 51.92 -1.17
C ASP A 1113 35.12 50.60 -1.11
N LYS A 1114 34.44 49.47 -0.93
CA LYS A 1114 35.09 48.15 -0.78
C LYS A 1114 34.77 47.25 -1.97
N LEU A 1115 35.78 47.05 -2.83
CA LEU A 1115 35.69 46.17 -4.00
C LEU A 1115 36.01 44.71 -3.68
N ASN A 1116 36.92 44.45 -2.72
CA ASN A 1116 37.40 43.11 -2.39
C ASN A 1116 36.82 42.59 -1.05
N TYR A 1117 36.26 41.39 -1.06
CA TYR A 1117 35.68 40.69 0.09
C TYR A 1117 36.40 39.37 0.32
N CYS A 1118 36.70 39.05 1.57
CA CYS A 1118 37.43 37.85 1.96
C CYS A 1118 36.51 36.97 2.82
N ILE A 1119 36.35 35.70 2.42
CA ILE A 1119 35.54 34.70 3.13
C ILE A 1119 36.47 33.65 3.70
N LYS A 1120 36.31 33.37 5.00
CA LYS A 1120 37.04 32.31 5.70
C LYS A 1120 36.30 30.99 5.50
N THR A 1121 37.03 29.95 5.11
CA THR A 1121 36.49 28.59 4.98
C THR A 1121 36.70 27.83 6.29
N SER A 1122 35.79 26.91 6.62
CA SER A 1122 35.86 26.05 7.81
C SER A 1122 36.85 24.87 7.63
N PHE A 1123 37.38 24.68 6.43
CA PHE A 1123 38.28 23.60 6.03
C PHE A 1123 39.46 24.15 5.20
N PRO A 1124 40.60 23.44 5.15
CA PRO A 1124 41.75 23.91 4.40
C PRO A 1124 41.64 23.66 2.89
N LEU A 1125 42.07 24.62 2.07
CA LEU A 1125 42.15 24.55 0.61
C LEU A 1125 43.56 24.12 0.17
N SER A 1126 43.65 23.20 -0.80
CA SER A 1126 44.90 22.72 -1.39
C SER A 1126 44.96 22.97 -2.90
N GLN A 1127 46.17 22.93 -3.48
CA GLN A 1127 46.37 23.06 -4.93
C GLN A 1127 45.58 21.97 -5.67
N GLY A 1128 44.77 22.37 -6.67
CA GLY A 1128 43.91 21.47 -7.45
C GLY A 1128 42.39 21.64 -7.26
N TYR A 1129 41.95 22.50 -6.32
CA TYR A 1129 40.53 22.79 -6.13
C TYR A 1129 39.99 23.70 -7.26
N THR A 1130 38.81 23.36 -7.77
CA THR A 1130 38.03 24.26 -8.64
C THR A 1130 36.95 24.95 -7.81
N ILE A 1131 36.86 26.29 -7.85
CA ILE A 1131 35.95 27.08 -7.01
C ILE A 1131 34.91 27.77 -7.90
N PHE A 1132 33.63 27.56 -7.61
CA PHE A 1132 32.49 28.20 -8.29
C PHE A 1132 31.71 29.08 -7.33
N VAL A 1133 31.40 30.32 -7.72
CA VAL A 1133 30.84 31.34 -6.82
C VAL A 1133 29.64 32.05 -7.42
N HIS A 1134 28.53 32.01 -6.68
CA HIS A 1134 27.24 32.54 -7.08
C HIS A 1134 26.66 33.44 -5.99
N ALA A 1135 25.86 34.43 -6.37
CA ALA A 1135 25.31 35.41 -5.44
C ALA A 1135 23.84 35.73 -5.68
N TYR A 1136 23.13 36.00 -4.59
CA TYR A 1136 21.69 36.23 -4.57
C TYR A 1136 21.30 37.37 -3.63
N TYR A 1137 20.20 38.08 -3.94
CA TYR A 1137 19.57 38.99 -2.98
C TYR A 1137 18.63 38.23 -2.00
N PRO A 1138 18.78 38.42 -0.67
CA PRO A 1138 18.04 37.65 0.34
C PRO A 1138 16.52 37.82 0.35
N SER A 1139 15.98 38.91 -0.21
CA SER A 1139 14.55 39.25 -0.06
C SER A 1139 13.65 38.73 -1.19
N ASN A 1140 14.18 38.47 -2.39
CA ASN A 1140 13.35 38.13 -3.57
C ASN A 1140 13.96 37.03 -4.48
N ASN A 1141 15.08 36.39 -4.12
CA ASN A 1141 15.85 35.50 -5.04
C ASN A 1141 16.23 36.15 -6.39
N HIS A 1142 16.06 37.46 -6.57
CA HIS A 1142 16.51 38.19 -7.76
C HIS A 1142 18.04 38.28 -7.82
N GLU A 1143 18.55 38.24 -9.04
CA GLU A 1143 19.98 38.32 -9.31
C GLU A 1143 20.55 39.71 -9.04
N PRO A 1144 21.78 39.80 -8.50
CA PRO A 1144 22.47 41.07 -8.40
C PRO A 1144 22.85 41.63 -9.77
N ASP A 1145 22.69 42.95 -9.93
CA ASP A 1145 23.28 43.72 -11.04
C ASP A 1145 24.82 43.79 -10.97
N ASN A 1146 25.42 43.17 -9.95
CA ASN A 1146 26.85 43.18 -9.72
C ASN A 1146 27.49 41.86 -10.17
N THR A 1147 28.55 41.96 -10.97
CA THR A 1147 29.39 40.83 -11.38
C THR A 1147 30.38 40.47 -10.28
N ILE A 1148 30.58 39.18 -10.00
CA ILE A 1148 31.49 38.70 -8.96
C ILE A 1148 32.65 37.96 -9.61
N LYS A 1149 33.87 38.43 -9.33
CA LYS A 1149 35.10 37.85 -9.84
C LYS A 1149 35.92 37.23 -8.70
N LEU A 1150 36.30 35.97 -8.84
CA LEU A 1150 37.29 35.34 -7.96
C LEU A 1150 38.67 35.96 -8.24
N VAL A 1151 39.33 36.48 -7.20
CA VAL A 1151 40.65 37.15 -7.34
C VAL A 1151 41.77 36.20 -6.97
N LYS A 1152 41.68 35.57 -5.80
CA LYS A 1152 42.67 34.62 -5.29
C LYS A 1152 42.10 33.83 -4.12
N TRP A 1153 42.71 32.69 -3.84
CA TRP A 1153 42.44 31.91 -2.64
C TRP A 1153 43.75 31.48 -1.97
N SER A 1154 43.69 31.16 -0.69
CA SER A 1154 44.80 30.66 0.13
C SER A 1154 44.30 29.54 1.03
N TYR A 1155 45.17 28.98 1.89
CA TYR A 1155 44.89 27.79 2.70
C TYR A 1155 43.53 27.77 3.42
N ASN A 1156 42.94 28.91 3.80
CA ASN A 1156 41.61 28.94 4.41
C ASN A 1156 40.80 30.21 4.06
N TYR A 1157 41.16 30.91 2.99
CA TYR A 1157 40.47 32.13 2.58
C TYR A 1157 40.23 32.16 1.09
N VAL A 1158 39.09 32.72 0.70
CA VAL A 1158 38.80 33.06 -0.70
C VAL A 1158 38.47 34.53 -0.82
N THR A 1159 39.14 35.22 -1.74
CA THR A 1159 38.96 36.65 -2.01
C THR A 1159 38.22 36.85 -3.33
N PHE A 1160 37.15 37.62 -3.27
CA PHE A 1160 36.32 37.99 -4.43
C PHE A 1160 36.27 39.50 -4.61
N GLN A 1161 36.15 39.93 -5.85
CA GLN A 1161 35.92 41.30 -6.26
C GLN A 1161 34.48 41.44 -6.77
N ILE A 1162 33.77 42.48 -6.32
CA ILE A 1162 32.42 42.79 -6.80
C ILE A 1162 32.51 44.00 -7.73
N ILE A 1163 32.18 43.80 -8.99
CA ILE A 1163 32.18 44.80 -10.06
C ILE A 1163 30.72 45.22 -10.30
N LYS A 1164 30.42 46.51 -10.16
CA LYS A 1164 29.06 47.03 -10.37
C LYS A 1164 28.81 47.22 -11.87
N SER A 1165 27.71 46.70 -12.41
CA SER A 1165 27.35 46.99 -13.81
C SER A 1165 26.94 48.45 -13.97
N THR A 1166 27.43 49.09 -15.03
CA THR A 1166 27.13 50.48 -15.39
C THR A 1166 25.93 50.53 -16.32
N TYR A 1167 24.71 50.31 -15.81
CA TYR A 1167 23.49 50.64 -16.57
C TYR A 1167 22.58 51.58 -15.78
N GLY A 1168 22.41 52.80 -16.30
CA GLY A 1168 21.61 53.86 -15.68
C GLY A 1168 22.19 55.27 -15.71
N LYS A 1169 22.92 55.68 -16.76
CA LYS A 1169 22.98 57.09 -17.17
C LYS A 1169 22.12 57.26 -18.42
N SER A 1170 20.82 57.47 -18.24
CA SER A 1170 19.99 58.06 -19.30
C SER A 1170 19.29 59.31 -18.75
N ASN A 1171 19.62 60.43 -19.37
CA ASN A 1171 19.00 61.74 -19.16
C ASN A 1171 17.48 61.69 -19.31
N ASN A 1172 16.72 62.17 -18.32
CA ASN A 1172 15.72 63.22 -18.55
C ASN A 1172 15.13 63.78 -17.24
N THR A 1173 14.86 65.07 -17.32
CA THR A 1173 14.41 66.02 -16.29
C THR A 1173 13.00 65.77 -15.77
N ASN A 1174 12.83 65.65 -14.44
CA ASN A 1174 11.98 66.52 -13.60
C ASN A 1174 11.73 65.93 -12.20
N ASN A 1175 12.07 66.75 -11.20
CA ASN A 1175 11.52 66.92 -9.85
C ASN A 1175 11.05 65.73 -9.00
N ASN A 1176 11.63 65.73 -7.79
CA ASN A 1176 11.07 65.32 -6.51
C ASN A 1176 10.73 63.84 -6.34
N PHE A 1177 11.71 63.07 -5.85
CA PHE A 1177 11.46 62.21 -4.69
C PHE A 1177 12.68 62.22 -3.77
N SER A 1178 12.34 62.19 -2.48
CA SER A 1178 13.12 62.47 -1.28
C SER A 1178 14.40 61.66 -1.08
N GLU A 1179 15.32 62.26 -0.33
CA GLU A 1179 16.24 61.58 0.58
C GLU A 1179 15.49 60.51 1.39
N ASP A 1180 15.46 59.27 0.90
CA ASP A 1180 15.26 58.13 1.77
C ASP A 1180 15.71 56.83 1.08
N ILE A 1181 16.26 55.92 1.88
CA ILE A 1181 16.78 54.59 1.52
C ILE A 1181 18.27 54.55 1.10
N ARG A 1182 19.17 54.85 2.06
CA ARG A 1182 20.45 54.11 2.14
C ARG A 1182 20.17 52.71 2.71
N LYS A 1183 19.62 51.79 1.90
CA LYS A 1183 19.54 50.37 2.29
C LYS A 1183 20.92 49.75 2.09
N ALA A 1184 21.50 49.25 3.18
CA ALA A 1184 22.63 48.35 3.12
C ALA A 1184 22.24 47.15 2.24
N ILE A 1185 22.86 47.00 1.07
CA ILE A 1185 22.58 45.88 0.16
C ILE A 1185 23.23 44.63 0.76
N LYS A 1186 22.42 43.72 1.28
CA LYS A 1186 22.84 42.41 1.76
C LYS A 1186 22.85 41.43 0.58
N LEU A 1187 23.91 40.65 0.44
CA LEU A 1187 24.12 39.68 -0.62
C LEU A 1187 24.46 38.32 -0.01
N ASP A 1188 23.74 37.28 -0.41
CA ASP A 1188 24.02 35.89 -0.02
C ASP A 1188 24.94 35.25 -1.07
N LEU A 1189 26.17 34.92 -0.66
CA LEU A 1189 27.16 34.22 -1.47
C LEU A 1189 27.09 32.72 -1.22
N HIS A 1190 26.98 31.96 -2.30
CA HIS A 1190 27.07 30.52 -2.31
C HIS A 1190 28.34 30.11 -3.06
N ILE A 1191 29.26 29.47 -2.35
CA ILE A 1191 30.55 29.03 -2.87
C ILE A 1191 30.57 27.51 -2.86
N CYS A 1192 30.89 26.93 -4.02
CA CYS A 1192 31.09 25.51 -4.20
C CYS A 1192 32.58 25.24 -4.44
N PHE A 1193 33.13 24.32 -3.67
CA PHE A 1193 34.51 23.87 -3.75
C PHE A 1193 34.52 22.44 -4.27
N LEU A 1194 35.00 22.26 -5.50
CA LEU A 1194 35.23 20.94 -6.08
C LEU A 1194 36.67 20.52 -5.76
N CYS A 1195 36.84 19.41 -5.03
CA CYS A 1195 38.14 18.90 -4.60
C CYS A 1195 39.01 18.31 -5.75
N SER A 1196 38.56 18.43 -7.00
CA SER A 1196 39.23 17.93 -8.21
C SER A 1196 39.23 18.99 -9.32
N GLU A 1197 40.03 18.75 -10.36
CA GLU A 1197 39.94 19.54 -11.59
C GLU A 1197 38.60 19.25 -12.29
N TYR A 1198 37.85 20.30 -12.65
CA TYR A 1198 36.55 20.16 -13.34
C TYR A 1198 36.62 19.35 -14.65
N ARG A 1199 37.80 19.25 -15.28
CA ARG A 1199 38.04 18.44 -16.48
C ARG A 1199 37.90 16.94 -16.24
N SER A 1200 37.91 16.50 -14.98
CA SER A 1200 37.69 15.10 -14.60
C SER A 1200 36.21 14.70 -14.50
N LEU A 1201 35.29 15.68 -14.58
CA LEU A 1201 33.85 15.42 -14.53
C LEU A 1201 33.38 14.75 -15.82
N LYS A 1202 32.62 13.66 -15.67
CA LYS A 1202 31.87 13.04 -16.77
C LYS A 1202 30.56 13.78 -16.96
N ILE A 1203 30.04 13.85 -18.19
CA ILE A 1203 28.79 14.57 -18.51
C ILE A 1203 27.64 13.58 -18.67
N ASP A 1204 26.52 13.82 -18.00
CA ASP A 1204 25.34 12.95 -18.02
C ASP A 1204 24.50 13.14 -19.29
N ASN A 1205 24.34 14.39 -19.74
CA ASN A 1205 23.63 14.71 -20.97
C ASN A 1205 24.57 14.61 -22.20
N LYS A 1206 24.73 13.40 -22.77
CA LYS A 1206 25.73 13.11 -23.81
C LYS A 1206 25.31 13.45 -25.24
N ASP A 1207 24.04 13.70 -25.52
CA ASP A 1207 23.54 13.81 -26.90
C ASP A 1207 24.02 15.08 -27.63
N LEU A 1208 24.58 16.07 -26.92
CA LEU A 1208 25.08 17.32 -27.51
C LEU A 1208 26.60 17.41 -27.69
N LEU A 1209 27.37 16.58 -26.99
CA LEU A 1209 28.85 16.60 -27.03
C LEU A 1209 29.43 16.10 -28.35
N TYR A 1210 28.74 15.17 -29.03
CA TYR A 1210 29.19 14.63 -30.32
C TYR A 1210 29.18 15.67 -31.46
N SER A 1211 28.43 16.78 -31.32
CA SER A 1211 28.33 17.81 -32.36
C SER A 1211 29.36 18.95 -32.24
N PHE A 1212 29.91 19.19 -31.05
CA PHE A 1212 30.71 20.40 -30.77
C PHE A 1212 32.23 20.21 -30.92
N PHE A 1213 32.77 19.05 -30.53
CA PHE A 1213 34.23 18.84 -30.47
C PHE A 1213 34.84 18.17 -31.72
N HIS A 1214 34.04 17.79 -32.72
CA HIS A 1214 34.55 17.01 -33.86
C HIS A 1214 35.09 17.78 -35.07
N ASN A 1215 35.19 19.11 -35.02
CA ASN A 1215 35.77 19.93 -36.09
C ASN A 1215 37.19 20.45 -35.81
N GLY A 1216 38.03 19.69 -35.11
CA GLY A 1216 39.46 19.96 -34.94
C GLY A 1216 40.22 18.68 -34.58
N ALA A 1217 41.31 18.39 -35.30
CA ALA A 1217 41.98 17.09 -35.29
C ALA A 1217 42.78 16.76 -34.00
N VAL A 1218 42.87 15.45 -33.70
CA VAL A 1218 43.77 14.75 -32.73
C VAL A 1218 43.29 14.84 -31.24
N SER A 1219 43.06 13.79 -30.44
CA SER A 1219 43.57 12.40 -30.39
C SER A 1219 42.60 11.45 -29.67
N ARG A 1220 42.70 10.16 -30.00
CA ARG A 1220 42.22 9.02 -29.21
C ARG A 1220 42.96 8.92 -27.86
N LYS A 1221 42.22 8.85 -26.75
CA LYS A 1221 42.38 7.95 -25.58
C LYS A 1221 41.74 8.60 -24.34
N ILE A 1222 40.55 8.13 -23.93
CA ILE A 1222 40.15 7.83 -22.54
C ILE A 1222 39.19 6.65 -22.62
#